data_AF-A0A484ZIZ5-F1
#
_entry.id   AF-A0A484ZIZ5-F1
#
_cell.length_a   1.000
_cell.length_b   1.000
_cell.length_c   1.000
_cell.angle_alpha   90.00
_cell.angle_beta   90.00
_cell.angle_gamma   90.00
#
_symmetry.space_group_name_H-M   'P 1'
#
loop_
_entity.id
_entity.type
_entity.pdbx_description
1 polymer ?
#
loop_
_entity_poly.entity_id
_entity_poly.type
_entity_poly.pdbx_seq_one_letter_code
_entity_poly.pdbx_strand_id
1 'polypeptide(L)'
;MQKAITAREQGESEPKISVHEVYFELIKQVLPFEVCQYRPSVLLMTTNKFDTSTYRLAPRKKGEGVRFESVDFDLLLGGKLKPKDPQISTVAAADHAGQVAYLRDEHFRRNPDCPFRQKNIRFTVIIDELHEAYTRLEETCHVKLVKQENNLAHVISVTGRIHNAVCSLEKRNKTKDAQTTFEQEMVKFIATLRELLVEKCELSFGTTLGSILEMFRDQLGAFEVNGDAAERIISITHNVFSFNAKMYVNEEGLKRIRMRNSEGDITRTELYYEVENDASDTNPTLHDLFQLVSVILAACAQITNRDFKRWVKNGGQDNSSSQNTPLGQFVDAANNVAGVVRHIFDRTTDKNLLIDHFYTYLQPKTVFTMTPIAELNYVNRGAERTIILAFEMDLVQELPEAMLLRLLTGTHNKVIGLSATSGFSHTKNGNFSRHFLARYSHDLGYRVVERKTADVDTLKALRGLRARIRSVDFKMFDDEQAELTDIYQNCEIFREVYDTVFDALKVPLEYALKNSYKKRQYRRELEALLLAAYEGKNSLILSLSGAFKRAFISAWRAHQTAWRQQYGMHSRCDKKTDNNKKHDQILTFTPFKGHHTVHLVFFDSPLANVEDIRNETYIDNSNTVLVFMSTYNSAGTGLNYFVKYHDGDINDTNAPRLDVDFERLVLINSSFYSEVKGNSANLNTLPNYVTVLKHYADDDITVHKLADFSVNFAQGENYRLLMAEHDMSLFKVVVQAVGRVERRDTLLKTEIFLPRGVFRNVAFQFAALSEDSGNEVVSESMSLLNHRLMDECEKLSQSQSFSDAEQRHAFEQTVVANGRRIDAVHKRVLKTDWINQVRAGNVEYLELCNLFRAPESFTNPERWLAKLEAHPIYAANRQMQSIHNSLFIDRQQDNQAILLCHKRGPDGLAHSDYSALSDFAGGARVYQPELTLFPQYRNDVDSSNLVGTLIRECNNIQETVFKKWVPNPRLVPLLKGNVGEYLFDKVLKSYGVVPLTDPQVFECLEPLVYEFFDRFIEVGDDLLCIDVKRWATHLDDLARAEETLEKSGNKICQIRSLVSQKADSTGREQLQAALAGRYERIRFVYLNVAYSQNPNNLMWQDNVDHTIHYLNLFQTDYQYYRPKNRESKRPLEKSKLGITLDINPMLHTLLGIEKLPTKGKVS
;
A
#
# COMPACT_ATOMS: atom_id res chain seq x y z
N MET A 1 -60.89 -24.92 -5.13
CA MET A 1 -61.44 -23.87 -4.24
C MET A 1 -62.31 -24.42 -3.11
N GLN A 2 -63.30 -25.28 -3.36
CA GLN A 2 -64.12 -25.88 -2.27
C GLN A 2 -63.33 -26.73 -1.26
N LYS A 3 -62.27 -27.46 -1.67
CA LYS A 3 -61.39 -28.20 -0.73
C LYS A 3 -60.48 -27.32 0.15
N ALA A 4 -60.24 -26.07 -0.22
CA ALA A 4 -59.41 -25.15 0.56
C ALA A 4 -60.24 -24.43 1.65
N ILE A 5 -61.56 -24.35 1.47
CA ILE A 5 -62.48 -23.77 2.46
C ILE A 5 -62.74 -24.80 3.57
N THR A 6 -62.82 -26.09 3.26
CA THR A 6 -63.02 -27.15 4.27
C THR A 6 -61.82 -27.35 5.19
N ALA A 7 -60.60 -27.02 4.74
CA ALA A 7 -59.38 -27.12 5.56
C ALA A 7 -59.18 -25.94 6.53
N ARG A 8 -59.89 -24.82 6.35
CA ARG A 8 -59.80 -23.65 7.25
C ARG A 8 -60.75 -23.71 8.44
N GLU A 9 -61.76 -24.58 8.40
CA GLU A 9 -62.71 -24.77 9.52
C GLU A 9 -62.23 -25.83 10.53
N GLN A 10 -61.20 -26.61 10.20
CA GLN A 10 -60.53 -27.49 11.16
C GLN A 10 -59.20 -26.85 11.53
N GLY A 11 -59.12 -26.30 12.74
CA GLY A 11 -57.89 -25.79 13.32
C GLY A 11 -56.86 -26.90 13.47
N GLU A 12 -56.16 -27.25 12.38
CA GLU A 12 -54.97 -28.09 12.44
C GLU A 12 -53.87 -27.28 13.11
N SER A 13 -53.57 -27.69 14.35
CA SER A 13 -52.40 -27.24 15.10
C SER A 13 -51.14 -27.37 14.25
N GLU A 14 -50.26 -26.37 14.27
CA GLU A 14 -48.93 -26.42 13.67
C GLU A 14 -48.25 -27.78 13.94
N PRO A 15 -47.64 -28.42 12.93
CA PRO A 15 -46.99 -29.71 13.12
C PRO A 15 -45.88 -29.58 14.17
N LYS A 16 -46.02 -30.30 15.29
CA LYS A 16 -44.99 -30.36 16.33
C LYS A 16 -43.72 -30.98 15.74
N ILE A 17 -42.68 -30.17 15.61
CA ILE A 17 -41.32 -30.62 15.24
C ILE A 17 -40.91 -31.75 16.19
N SER A 18 -40.51 -32.89 15.63
CA SER A 18 -40.07 -34.04 16.40
C SER A 18 -38.71 -33.79 17.07
N VAL A 19 -38.45 -34.45 18.20
CA VAL A 19 -37.15 -34.37 18.90
C VAL A 19 -35.99 -34.76 17.98
N HIS A 20 -36.21 -35.69 17.04
CA HIS A 20 -35.21 -36.09 16.06
C HIS A 20 -34.91 -35.01 15.01
N GLU A 21 -35.91 -34.24 14.59
CA GLU A 21 -35.71 -33.09 13.70
C GLU A 21 -34.95 -31.97 14.41
N VAL A 22 -35.21 -31.74 15.70
CA VAL A 22 -34.42 -30.81 16.52
C VAL A 22 -32.97 -31.28 16.62
N TYR A 23 -32.72 -32.56 16.92
CA TYR A 23 -31.35 -33.09 16.97
C TYR A 23 -30.66 -33.04 15.61
N PHE A 24 -31.37 -33.30 14.51
CA PHE A 24 -30.82 -33.20 13.18
C PHE A 24 -30.41 -31.76 12.83
N GLU A 25 -31.27 -30.76 13.14
CA GLU A 25 -30.92 -29.35 12.93
C GLU A 25 -29.76 -28.90 13.83
N LEU A 26 -29.67 -29.39 15.07
CA LEU A 26 -28.51 -29.15 15.94
C LEU A 26 -27.23 -29.76 15.36
N ILE A 27 -27.25 -31.01 14.91
CA ILE A 27 -26.09 -31.66 14.27
C ILE A 27 -25.69 -30.91 12.99
N LYS A 28 -26.65 -30.45 12.19
CA LYS A 28 -26.39 -29.68 10.98
C LYS A 28 -25.73 -28.32 11.27
N GLN A 29 -26.06 -27.69 12.40
CA GLN A 29 -25.42 -26.44 12.83
C GLN A 29 -24.02 -26.66 13.44
N VAL A 30 -23.83 -27.73 14.22
CA VAL A 30 -22.58 -27.97 14.97
C VAL A 30 -21.56 -28.81 14.19
N LEU A 31 -22.04 -29.75 13.37
CA LEU A 31 -21.27 -30.75 12.63
C LEU A 31 -21.78 -30.90 11.17
N PRO A 32 -21.81 -29.83 10.37
CA PRO A 32 -22.39 -29.85 9.02
C PRO A 32 -21.73 -30.90 8.10
N PHE A 33 -20.44 -31.17 8.27
CA PHE A 33 -19.71 -32.13 7.43
C PHE A 33 -20.03 -33.59 7.73
N GLU A 34 -20.51 -33.92 8.93
CA GLU A 34 -21.01 -35.27 9.24
C GLU A 34 -22.31 -35.55 8.49
N VAL A 35 -23.18 -34.53 8.37
CA VAL A 35 -24.40 -34.61 7.56
C VAL A 35 -24.05 -34.74 6.06
N CYS A 36 -23.06 -34.00 5.60
CA CYS A 36 -22.62 -34.04 4.21
C CYS A 36 -22.08 -35.42 3.76
N GLN A 37 -21.71 -36.31 4.68
CA GLN A 37 -21.26 -37.66 4.31
C GLN A 37 -22.36 -38.50 3.66
N TYR A 38 -23.62 -38.08 3.76
CA TYR A 38 -24.77 -38.87 3.30
C TYR A 38 -25.46 -38.28 2.07
N ARG A 39 -25.16 -37.03 1.70
CA ARG A 39 -25.84 -36.34 0.59
C ARG A 39 -24.89 -35.37 -0.12
N PRO A 40 -24.99 -35.22 -1.45
CA PRO A 40 -24.36 -34.11 -2.16
C PRO A 40 -24.82 -32.78 -1.59
N SER A 41 -23.90 -31.83 -1.47
CA SER A 41 -24.15 -30.57 -0.79
C SER A 41 -23.68 -29.37 -1.62
N VAL A 42 -24.46 -28.30 -1.56
CA VAL A 42 -24.06 -26.97 -2.02
C VAL A 42 -23.57 -26.20 -0.80
N LEU A 43 -22.30 -25.79 -0.84
CA LEU A 43 -21.66 -25.04 0.23
C LEU A 43 -21.53 -23.59 -0.22
N LEU A 44 -22.36 -22.73 0.35
CA LEU A 44 -22.22 -21.28 0.18
C LEU A 44 -21.19 -20.75 1.17
N MET A 45 -20.01 -20.43 0.64
CA MET A 45 -18.91 -19.82 1.37
C MET A 45 -19.02 -18.31 1.21
N THR A 46 -19.44 -17.66 2.29
CA THR A 46 -19.31 -16.20 2.43
C THR A 46 -17.97 -15.88 3.06
N THR A 47 -17.50 -14.65 2.90
CA THR A 47 -16.18 -14.15 3.35
C THR A 47 -15.84 -14.50 4.81
N ASN A 48 -16.83 -14.53 5.72
CA ASN A 48 -16.65 -14.88 7.14
C ASN A 48 -16.55 -16.40 7.42
N LYS A 49 -16.96 -17.26 6.49
CA LYS A 49 -16.99 -18.73 6.69
C LYS A 49 -15.71 -19.43 6.24
N PHE A 50 -14.81 -18.72 5.56
CA PHE A 50 -13.55 -19.27 5.07
C PHE A 50 -12.54 -19.54 6.21
N ASP A 51 -12.63 -18.78 7.30
CA ASP A 51 -11.64 -18.75 8.40
C ASP A 51 -12.06 -19.56 9.66
N THR A 52 -13.06 -20.45 9.54
CA THR A 52 -13.48 -21.30 10.66
C THR A 52 -12.87 -22.69 10.55
N SER A 53 -12.21 -23.16 11.62
CA SER A 53 -11.70 -24.54 11.73
C SER A 53 -12.79 -25.55 11.36
N THR A 54 -12.57 -26.36 10.34
CA THR A 54 -13.52 -27.44 10.02
C THR A 54 -13.25 -28.65 10.88
N TYR A 55 -14.28 -29.12 11.57
CA TYR A 55 -14.19 -30.27 12.46
C TYR A 55 -14.85 -31.49 11.84
N ARG A 56 -14.20 -32.64 12.03
CA ARG A 56 -14.80 -33.96 11.81
C ARG A 56 -14.77 -34.78 13.09
N LEU A 57 -15.62 -35.80 13.15
CA LEU A 57 -15.60 -36.78 14.22
C LEU A 57 -14.54 -37.85 13.92
N ALA A 58 -13.62 -38.05 14.85
CA ALA A 58 -12.63 -39.12 14.81
C ALA A 58 -12.79 -40.05 16.02
N PRO A 59 -12.68 -41.37 15.86
CA PRO A 59 -12.71 -42.31 16.99
C PRO A 59 -11.50 -42.11 17.90
N ARG A 60 -11.69 -42.19 19.22
CA ARG A 60 -10.57 -42.21 20.18
C ARG A 60 -9.81 -43.53 20.10
N LYS A 61 -8.48 -43.51 20.35
CA LYS A 61 -7.56 -44.67 20.25
C LYS A 61 -7.89 -45.87 21.19
N LYS A 62 -9.00 -45.86 21.91
CA LYS A 62 -9.44 -46.93 22.84
C LYS A 62 -10.96 -47.20 22.84
N GLY A 63 -11.72 -46.72 21.84
CA GLY A 63 -13.17 -46.96 21.77
C GLY A 63 -14.03 -46.13 22.74
N GLU A 64 -13.44 -45.22 23.51
CA GLU A 64 -14.12 -44.32 24.46
C GLU A 64 -14.84 -43.13 23.78
N GLY A 65 -15.55 -43.39 22.69
CA GLY A 65 -16.32 -42.37 21.95
C GLY A 65 -15.51 -41.61 20.88
N VAL A 66 -16.05 -40.46 20.48
CA VAL A 66 -15.54 -39.61 19.40
C VAL A 66 -14.85 -38.36 19.94
N ARG A 67 -13.91 -37.81 19.17
CA ARG A 67 -13.31 -36.50 19.41
C ARG A 67 -13.48 -35.62 18.17
N PHE A 68 -13.57 -34.32 18.39
CA PHE A 68 -13.44 -33.36 17.31
C PHE A 68 -11.98 -33.34 16.85
N GLU A 69 -11.78 -33.55 15.56
CA GLU A 69 -10.50 -33.41 14.90
C GLU A 69 -10.61 -32.22 13.94
N SER A 70 -9.75 -31.22 14.13
CA SER A 70 -9.62 -30.11 13.19
C SER A 70 -8.91 -30.60 11.93
N VAL A 71 -9.50 -30.33 10.77
CA VAL A 71 -8.94 -30.65 9.45
C VAL A 71 -9.05 -29.39 8.60
N ASP A 72 -8.08 -29.18 7.72
CA ASP A 72 -8.11 -28.07 6.76
C ASP A 72 -9.24 -28.32 5.73
N PHE A 73 -10.01 -27.28 5.41
CA PHE A 73 -11.25 -27.38 4.62
C PHE A 73 -11.03 -28.07 3.26
N ASP A 74 -9.94 -27.70 2.59
CA ASP A 74 -9.54 -28.21 1.29
C ASP A 74 -9.02 -29.65 1.33
N LEU A 75 -8.34 -30.04 2.40
CA LEU A 75 -7.94 -31.44 2.63
C LEU A 75 -9.17 -32.33 2.89
N LEU A 76 -10.14 -31.82 3.66
CA LEU A 76 -11.37 -32.54 4.00
C LEU A 76 -12.22 -32.80 2.75
N LEU A 77 -12.55 -31.75 1.98
CA LEU A 77 -13.39 -31.85 0.79
C LEU A 77 -12.64 -32.41 -0.43
N GLY A 78 -11.35 -32.11 -0.57
CA GLY A 78 -10.48 -32.65 -1.60
C GLY A 78 -10.13 -34.13 -1.38
N GLY A 79 -10.39 -34.65 -0.16
CA GLY A 79 -10.02 -36.00 0.24
C GLY A 79 -8.53 -36.24 0.13
N LYS A 80 -7.74 -35.30 0.65
CA LYS A 80 -6.27 -35.28 0.60
C LYS A 80 -5.67 -35.56 1.98
N LEU A 81 -4.48 -36.11 1.99
CA LEU A 81 -3.68 -36.22 3.22
C LEU A 81 -2.86 -34.94 3.39
N LYS A 82 -2.68 -34.52 4.65
CA LYS A 82 -1.70 -33.47 4.96
C LYS A 82 -0.30 -33.98 4.61
N PRO A 83 0.49 -33.26 3.80
CA PRO A 83 1.87 -33.63 3.50
C PRO A 83 2.67 -33.77 4.80
N LYS A 84 3.37 -34.90 4.99
CA LYS A 84 4.16 -35.14 6.21
C LYS A 84 5.51 -34.41 6.19
N ASP A 85 6.09 -34.21 5.00
CA ASP A 85 7.36 -33.52 4.77
C ASP A 85 7.43 -33.04 3.30
N PRO A 86 6.77 -31.92 2.94
CA PRO A 86 6.67 -31.48 1.56
C PRO A 86 8.01 -30.96 1.00
N GLN A 87 8.58 -31.65 0.01
CA GLN A 87 9.83 -31.27 -0.67
C GLN A 87 9.62 -30.34 -1.87
N ILE A 88 8.67 -29.40 -1.77
CA ILE A 88 8.30 -28.47 -2.86
C ILE A 88 9.53 -27.74 -3.41
N SER A 89 10.45 -27.32 -2.55
CA SER A 89 11.67 -26.58 -2.93
C SER A 89 12.59 -27.39 -3.84
N THR A 90 12.62 -28.71 -3.72
CA THR A 90 13.55 -29.58 -4.49
C THR A 90 13.12 -29.77 -5.93
N VAL A 91 11.83 -29.62 -6.22
CA VAL A 91 11.25 -29.76 -7.56
C VAL A 91 11.03 -28.40 -8.25
N ALA A 92 11.39 -27.29 -7.59
CA ALA A 92 11.22 -25.95 -8.14
C ALA A 92 12.01 -25.74 -9.44
N ALA A 93 13.17 -26.38 -9.59
CA ALA A 93 13.99 -26.33 -10.81
C ALA A 93 13.63 -27.43 -11.83
N ALA A 94 12.67 -28.31 -11.52
CA ALA A 94 12.21 -29.33 -12.46
C ALA A 94 11.36 -28.70 -13.58
N ASP A 95 11.25 -29.40 -14.70
CA ASP A 95 10.33 -29.01 -15.76
C ASP A 95 8.85 -29.15 -15.32
N HIS A 96 7.94 -28.56 -16.10
CA HIS A 96 6.49 -28.57 -15.78
C HIS A 96 5.96 -30.00 -15.57
N ALA A 97 6.45 -30.98 -16.33
CA ALA A 97 6.03 -32.37 -16.18
C ALA A 97 6.47 -32.98 -14.84
N GLY A 98 7.73 -32.73 -14.42
CA GLY A 98 8.24 -33.14 -13.12
C GLY A 98 7.50 -32.47 -11.96
N GLN A 99 7.22 -31.17 -12.07
CA GLN A 99 6.43 -30.42 -11.09
C GLN A 99 5.01 -31.00 -10.94
N VAL A 100 4.32 -31.27 -12.05
CA VAL A 100 2.98 -31.89 -12.07
C VAL A 100 3.00 -33.28 -11.43
N ALA A 101 4.00 -34.11 -11.72
CA ALA A 101 4.12 -35.45 -11.14
C ALA A 101 4.23 -35.38 -9.62
N TYR A 102 5.11 -34.51 -9.11
CA TYR A 102 5.23 -34.26 -7.67
C TYR A 102 3.91 -33.79 -7.04
N LEU A 103 3.22 -32.83 -7.68
CA LEU A 103 1.93 -32.34 -7.18
C LEU A 103 0.90 -33.46 -7.10
N ARG A 104 0.83 -34.32 -8.12
CA ARG A 104 -0.17 -35.39 -8.21
C ARG A 104 0.08 -36.51 -7.20
N ASP A 105 1.33 -36.96 -7.10
CA ASP A 105 1.67 -38.22 -6.45
C ASP A 105 2.10 -38.04 -5.00
N GLU A 106 2.77 -36.92 -4.67
CA GLU A 106 3.28 -36.63 -3.34
C GLU A 106 2.49 -35.52 -2.63
N HIS A 107 2.35 -34.35 -3.27
CA HIS A 107 1.81 -33.15 -2.60
C HIS A 107 0.29 -33.17 -2.40
N PHE A 108 -0.45 -33.64 -3.41
CA PHE A 108 -1.90 -33.81 -3.39
C PHE A 108 -2.30 -35.28 -3.23
N ARG A 109 -1.52 -36.00 -2.41
CA ARG A 109 -1.71 -37.41 -2.13
C ARG A 109 -3.12 -37.68 -1.58
N ARG A 110 -3.76 -38.68 -2.17
CA ARG A 110 -5.14 -39.07 -1.86
C ARG A 110 -5.23 -39.67 -0.45
N ASN A 111 -6.29 -39.28 0.28
CA ASN A 111 -6.69 -39.93 1.51
C ASN A 111 -7.64 -41.11 1.19
N PRO A 112 -7.21 -42.37 1.39
CA PRO A 112 -8.05 -43.53 1.14
C PRO A 112 -9.24 -43.62 2.11
N ASP A 113 -9.11 -43.02 3.29
CA ASP A 113 -10.12 -43.05 4.37
C ASP A 113 -11.10 -41.88 4.30
N CYS A 114 -11.09 -41.11 3.20
CA CYS A 114 -12.02 -39.99 3.03
C CYS A 114 -13.46 -40.51 2.82
N PRO A 115 -14.40 -40.26 3.76
CA PRO A 115 -15.75 -40.80 3.69
C PRO A 115 -16.52 -40.26 2.48
N PHE A 116 -16.26 -39.01 2.08
CA PHE A 116 -16.90 -38.40 0.91
C PHE A 116 -16.50 -39.11 -0.38
N ARG A 117 -15.22 -39.48 -0.54
CA ARG A 117 -14.76 -40.19 -1.74
C ARG A 117 -15.27 -41.63 -1.77
N GLN A 118 -15.20 -42.34 -0.64
CA GLN A 118 -15.73 -43.72 -0.53
C GLN A 118 -17.22 -43.78 -0.88
N LYS A 119 -17.99 -42.76 -0.47
CA LYS A 119 -19.43 -42.64 -0.74
C LYS A 119 -19.77 -41.85 -2.02
N ASN A 120 -18.76 -41.45 -2.82
CA ASN A 120 -18.92 -40.62 -4.03
C ASN A 120 -19.77 -39.35 -3.83
N ILE A 121 -19.64 -38.71 -2.66
CA ILE A 121 -20.26 -37.43 -2.35
C ILE A 121 -19.55 -36.33 -3.13
N ARG A 122 -20.34 -35.45 -3.75
CA ARG A 122 -19.86 -34.32 -4.55
C ARG A 122 -20.25 -33.01 -3.89
N PHE A 123 -19.35 -32.04 -3.95
CA PHE A 123 -19.58 -30.69 -3.43
C PHE A 123 -19.66 -29.67 -4.55
N THR A 124 -20.61 -28.75 -4.45
CA THR A 124 -20.57 -27.49 -5.20
C THR A 124 -20.25 -26.38 -4.22
N VAL A 125 -19.05 -25.85 -4.31
CA VAL A 125 -18.55 -24.76 -3.47
C VAL A 125 -18.81 -23.45 -4.20
N ILE A 126 -19.63 -22.59 -3.62
CA ILE A 126 -19.91 -21.24 -4.13
C ILE A 126 -19.09 -20.27 -3.28
N ILE A 127 -18.13 -19.60 -3.91
CA ILE A 127 -17.35 -18.53 -3.29
C ILE A 127 -18.02 -17.22 -3.68
N ASP A 128 -18.73 -16.61 -2.74
CA ASP A 128 -19.34 -15.29 -2.91
C ASP A 128 -18.33 -14.17 -2.61
N GLU A 129 -18.54 -12.99 -3.20
CA GLU A 129 -17.65 -11.83 -3.06
C GLU A 129 -16.17 -12.21 -3.25
N LEU A 130 -15.85 -12.86 -4.39
CA LEU A 130 -14.56 -13.51 -4.65
C LEU A 130 -13.35 -12.66 -4.28
N HIS A 131 -13.40 -11.36 -4.51
CA HIS A 131 -12.32 -10.44 -4.19
C HIS A 131 -12.02 -10.31 -2.70
N GLU A 132 -13.05 -10.12 -1.86
CA GLU A 132 -12.86 -10.12 -0.42
C GLU A 132 -12.46 -11.50 0.10
N ALA A 133 -13.07 -12.56 -0.46
CA ALA A 133 -12.77 -13.93 -0.05
C ALA A 133 -11.32 -14.30 -0.35
N TYR A 134 -10.80 -13.87 -1.51
CA TYR A 134 -9.42 -14.05 -1.89
C TYR A 134 -8.48 -13.31 -0.94
N THR A 135 -8.72 -12.03 -0.64
CA THR A 135 -7.87 -11.25 0.27
C THR A 135 -7.76 -11.91 1.64
N ARG A 136 -8.87 -12.42 2.20
CA ARG A 136 -8.83 -13.13 3.49
C ARG A 136 -8.09 -14.46 3.41
N LEU A 137 -8.27 -15.20 2.32
CA LEU A 137 -7.52 -16.43 2.10
C LEU A 137 -6.02 -16.16 2.03
N GLU A 138 -5.62 -15.13 1.30
CA GLU A 138 -4.23 -14.69 1.21
C GLU A 138 -3.67 -14.30 2.59
N GLU A 139 -4.45 -13.60 3.42
CA GLU A 139 -4.06 -13.30 4.81
C GLU A 139 -3.78 -14.57 5.63
N THR A 140 -4.55 -15.65 5.43
CA THR A 140 -4.30 -16.95 6.11
C THR A 140 -3.05 -17.67 5.63
N CYS A 141 -2.54 -17.34 4.43
CA CYS A 141 -1.28 -17.88 3.91
C CYS A 141 -0.05 -17.30 4.62
N HIS A 142 -0.21 -16.21 5.39
CA HIS A 142 0.88 -15.56 6.11
C HIS A 142 0.98 -16.07 7.55
N VAL A 143 2.07 -16.80 7.85
CA VAL A 143 2.34 -17.32 9.19
C VAL A 143 3.39 -16.47 9.90
N LYS A 144 2.98 -15.75 10.94
CA LYS A 144 3.87 -15.01 11.84
C LYS A 144 4.70 -15.97 12.68
N LEU A 145 6.00 -16.07 12.39
CA LEU A 145 6.96 -16.89 13.14
C LEU A 145 7.56 -16.12 14.32
N VAL A 146 7.81 -14.82 14.15
CA VAL A 146 8.18 -13.89 15.23
C VAL A 146 7.23 -12.70 15.20
N LYS A 147 6.68 -12.34 16.37
CA LYS A 147 5.76 -11.21 16.56
C LYS A 147 6.46 -10.08 17.32
N GLN A 148 5.91 -8.88 17.25
CA GLN A 148 6.39 -7.71 18.01
C GLN A 148 6.52 -7.96 19.53
N GLU A 149 5.69 -8.85 20.08
CA GLU A 149 5.68 -9.22 21.49
C GLU A 149 6.81 -10.21 21.86
N ASN A 150 7.36 -10.93 20.87
CA ASN A 150 8.43 -11.90 21.05
C ASN A 150 9.78 -11.21 20.81
N ASN A 151 10.50 -10.89 21.88
CA ASN A 151 11.80 -10.25 21.73
C ASN A 151 12.82 -11.25 21.14
N LEU A 152 13.16 -11.09 19.85
CA LEU A 152 14.16 -11.93 19.16
C LEU A 152 15.48 -11.99 19.94
N ALA A 153 15.89 -10.89 20.58
CA ALA A 153 17.08 -10.86 21.41
C ALA A 153 17.04 -11.92 22.53
N HIS A 154 15.87 -12.19 23.10
CA HIS A 154 15.70 -13.23 24.11
C HIS A 154 15.83 -14.63 23.52
N VAL A 155 15.31 -14.87 22.30
CA VAL A 155 15.47 -16.14 21.59
C VAL A 155 16.96 -16.44 21.36
N ILE A 156 17.72 -15.44 20.94
CA ILE A 156 19.16 -15.54 20.70
C ILE A 156 19.92 -15.69 22.02
N SER A 157 19.57 -14.94 23.07
CA SER A 157 20.17 -15.05 24.40
C SER A 157 20.02 -16.47 24.99
N VAL A 158 18.82 -17.06 24.93
CA VAL A 158 18.58 -18.44 25.39
C VAL A 158 19.40 -19.42 24.57
N THR A 159 19.48 -19.24 23.25
CA THR A 159 20.33 -20.04 22.36
C THR A 159 21.81 -19.94 22.74
N GLY A 160 22.29 -18.73 23.09
CA GLY A 160 23.63 -18.47 23.61
C GLY A 160 23.93 -19.20 24.91
N ARG A 161 22.98 -19.26 25.84
CA ARG A 161 23.12 -20.03 27.09
C ARG A 161 23.28 -21.53 26.82
N ILE A 162 22.52 -22.08 25.87
CA ILE A 162 22.65 -23.48 25.44
C ILE A 162 24.02 -23.71 24.79
N HIS A 163 24.47 -22.81 23.91
CA HIS A 163 25.78 -22.87 23.26
C HIS A 163 26.93 -22.90 24.29
N ASN A 164 26.89 -22.02 25.30
CA ASN A 164 27.92 -21.97 26.34
C ASN A 164 27.96 -23.23 27.21
N ALA A 165 26.80 -23.83 27.50
CA ALA A 165 26.72 -25.11 28.19
C ALA A 165 27.37 -26.23 27.37
N VAL A 166 27.13 -26.29 26.05
CA VAL A 166 27.77 -27.25 25.14
C VAL A 166 29.28 -27.03 25.08
N CYS A 167 29.75 -25.78 24.91
CA CYS A 167 31.18 -25.46 24.95
C CYS A 167 31.84 -25.88 26.28
N SER A 168 31.13 -25.78 27.41
CA SER A 168 31.63 -26.24 28.71
C SER A 168 31.77 -27.77 28.77
N LEU A 169 30.82 -28.50 28.19
CA LEU A 169 30.87 -29.97 28.07
C LEU A 169 32.03 -30.42 27.18
N GLU A 170 32.22 -29.75 26.04
CA GLU A 170 33.33 -29.98 25.10
C GLU A 170 34.68 -29.76 25.81
N LYS A 171 34.85 -28.66 26.54
CA LYS A 171 36.07 -28.37 27.33
C LYS A 171 36.36 -29.41 28.41
N ARG A 172 35.31 -30.06 28.95
CA ARG A 172 35.43 -31.11 30.00
C ARG A 172 35.67 -32.51 29.43
N ASN A 173 35.75 -32.68 28.11
CA ASN A 173 35.92 -33.98 27.43
C ASN A 173 34.93 -35.07 27.89
N LYS A 174 33.69 -34.67 28.20
CA LYS A 174 32.65 -35.61 28.67
C LYS A 174 32.16 -36.47 27.49
N THR A 175 32.46 -37.77 27.51
CA THR A 175 32.06 -38.72 26.45
C THR A 175 30.54 -38.84 26.32
N LYS A 176 30.06 -39.21 25.13
CA LYS A 176 28.61 -39.31 24.82
C LYS A 176 27.84 -40.22 25.80
N ASP A 177 28.48 -41.29 26.26
CA ASP A 177 27.91 -42.25 27.23
C ASP A 177 27.78 -41.67 28.65
N ALA A 178 28.56 -40.65 28.98
CA ALA A 178 28.50 -39.94 30.26
C ALA A 178 27.54 -38.74 30.23
N GLN A 179 27.01 -38.36 29.05
CA GLN A 179 26.05 -37.27 28.90
C GLN A 179 24.63 -37.74 29.22
N THR A 180 23.86 -36.93 29.94
CA THR A 180 22.42 -37.16 30.14
C THR A 180 21.67 -37.01 28.81
N THR A 181 20.49 -37.61 28.69
CA THR A 181 19.62 -37.45 27.50
C THR A 181 19.37 -35.99 27.16
N PHE A 182 19.29 -35.12 28.17
CA PHE A 182 19.11 -33.69 28.01
C PHE A 182 20.37 -33.00 27.45
N GLU A 183 21.55 -33.31 27.98
CA GLU A 183 22.84 -32.81 27.46
C GLU A 183 23.05 -33.27 26.00
N GLN A 184 22.64 -34.49 25.65
CA GLN A 184 22.74 -35.01 24.28
C GLN A 184 21.85 -34.23 23.30
N GLU A 185 20.63 -33.85 23.68
CA GLU A 185 19.75 -33.00 22.85
C GLU A 185 20.31 -31.57 22.69
N MET A 186 20.92 -31.00 23.73
CA MET A 186 21.61 -29.70 23.63
C MET A 186 22.79 -29.76 22.65
N VAL A 187 23.64 -30.78 22.77
CA VAL A 187 24.77 -31.00 21.87
C VAL A 187 24.28 -31.18 20.44
N LYS A 188 23.22 -31.97 20.22
CA LYS A 188 22.61 -32.16 18.90
C LYS A 188 22.11 -30.85 18.33
N PHE A 189 21.36 -30.05 19.11
CA PHE A 189 20.84 -28.77 18.66
C PHE A 189 21.96 -27.80 18.23
N ILE A 190 23.02 -27.64 19.04
CA ILE A 190 24.15 -26.77 18.71
C ILE A 190 24.97 -27.31 17.53
N ALA A 191 25.15 -28.62 17.42
CA ALA A 191 25.82 -29.24 16.28
C ALA A 191 25.08 -28.92 14.97
N THR A 192 23.75 -29.05 14.96
CA THR A 192 22.92 -28.68 13.81
C THR A 192 23.05 -27.19 13.44
N LEU A 193 23.09 -26.28 14.42
CA LEU A 193 23.32 -24.85 14.14
C LEU A 193 24.69 -24.61 13.48
N ARG A 194 25.74 -25.25 13.99
CA ARG A 194 27.11 -25.11 13.46
C ARG A 194 27.20 -25.66 12.02
N GLU A 195 26.61 -26.83 11.78
CA GLU A 195 26.56 -27.47 10.45
C GLU A 195 25.82 -26.59 9.44
N LEU A 196 24.59 -26.16 9.75
CA LEU A 196 23.80 -25.32 8.85
C LEU A 196 24.46 -23.97 8.55
N LEU A 197 25.09 -23.33 9.54
CA LEU A 197 25.81 -22.06 9.30
C LEU A 197 27.02 -22.24 8.36
N VAL A 198 27.76 -23.35 8.49
CA VAL A 198 28.93 -23.61 7.65
C VAL A 198 28.52 -23.98 6.22
N GLU A 199 27.49 -24.80 6.07
CA GLU A 199 27.09 -25.33 4.77
C GLU A 199 26.17 -24.40 3.96
N LYS A 200 25.32 -23.62 4.64
CA LYS A 200 24.18 -22.94 4.00
C LYS A 200 24.20 -21.42 4.10
N CYS A 201 25.14 -20.82 4.84
CA CYS A 201 25.20 -19.38 5.09
C CYS A 201 26.53 -18.76 4.57
N GLU A 202 26.52 -17.45 4.37
CA GLU A 202 27.67 -16.62 3.97
C GLU A 202 27.80 -15.46 4.96
N LEU A 203 28.56 -15.69 6.03
CA LEU A 203 28.77 -14.71 7.11
C LEU A 203 29.89 -13.72 6.76
N SER A 204 29.79 -12.52 7.30
CA SER A 204 30.83 -11.49 7.20
C SER A 204 32.17 -11.97 7.78
N PHE A 205 33.27 -11.47 7.23
CA PHE A 205 34.62 -11.86 7.65
C PHE A 205 34.82 -11.67 9.16
N GLY A 206 35.30 -12.71 9.84
CA GLY A 206 35.51 -12.71 11.30
C GLY A 206 34.26 -13.02 12.14
N THR A 207 33.07 -13.13 11.53
CA THR A 207 31.82 -13.45 12.23
C THR A 207 31.65 -14.96 12.40
N THR A 208 31.30 -15.40 13.62
CA THR A 208 31.06 -16.81 13.96
C THR A 208 29.77 -16.95 14.77
N LEU A 209 29.25 -18.19 14.90
CA LEU A 209 28.11 -18.46 15.79
C LEU A 209 28.37 -17.93 17.21
N GLY A 210 29.59 -18.12 17.72
CA GLY A 210 29.97 -17.64 19.05
C GLY A 210 29.95 -16.12 19.16
N SER A 211 30.49 -15.40 18.17
CA SER A 211 30.57 -13.93 18.24
C SER A 211 29.20 -13.27 18.20
N ILE A 212 28.26 -13.76 17.38
CA ILE A 212 26.89 -13.24 17.37
C ILE A 212 26.18 -13.60 18.68
N LEU A 213 26.21 -14.87 19.12
CA LEU A 213 25.52 -15.28 20.35
C LEU A 213 26.06 -14.56 21.60
N GLU A 214 27.35 -14.24 21.65
CA GLU A 214 27.96 -13.50 22.76
C GLU A 214 27.42 -12.07 22.89
N MET A 215 27.11 -11.41 21.77
CA MET A 215 26.49 -10.08 21.75
C MET A 215 25.16 -10.06 22.51
N PHE A 216 24.36 -11.14 22.41
CA PHE A 216 23.03 -11.25 23.02
C PHE A 216 23.03 -11.95 24.39
N ARG A 217 24.20 -12.32 24.95
CA ARG A 217 24.30 -13.22 26.12
C ARG A 217 23.52 -12.72 27.34
N ASP A 218 23.58 -11.41 27.60
CA ASP A 218 22.99 -10.75 28.77
C ASP A 218 21.87 -9.77 28.38
N GLN A 219 21.33 -9.91 27.16
CA GLN A 219 20.39 -8.95 26.58
C GLN A 219 18.95 -9.19 27.03
N LEU A 220 18.37 -8.16 27.64
CA LEU A 220 16.94 -8.10 28.02
C LEU A 220 16.15 -7.07 27.21
N GLY A 221 16.82 -6.14 26.51
CA GLY A 221 16.22 -5.03 25.76
C GLY A 221 15.91 -5.32 24.30
N ALA A 222 15.24 -4.37 23.64
CA ALA A 222 14.88 -4.41 22.22
C ALA A 222 16.00 -3.84 21.32
N PHE A 223 15.83 -3.93 20.00
CA PHE A 223 16.73 -3.25 19.06
C PHE A 223 16.47 -1.74 19.09
N GLU A 224 17.53 -0.95 19.09
CA GLU A 224 17.45 0.51 19.17
C GLU A 224 18.17 1.15 17.98
N VAL A 225 17.65 2.27 17.51
CA VAL A 225 18.24 3.07 16.45
C VAL A 225 18.24 4.54 16.88
N ASN A 226 19.31 5.26 16.59
CA ASN A 226 19.33 6.72 16.71
C ASN A 226 18.32 7.33 15.72
N GLY A 227 17.50 8.27 16.16
CA GLY A 227 16.46 8.95 15.38
C GLY A 227 16.97 9.54 14.07
N ASP A 228 18.23 10.00 14.04
CA ASP A 228 18.88 10.53 12.84
C ASP A 228 19.09 9.44 11.76
N ALA A 229 19.25 8.17 12.17
CA ALA A 229 19.41 7.01 11.28
C ALA A 229 18.12 6.17 11.15
N ALA A 230 17.06 6.48 11.89
CA ALA A 230 15.83 5.69 11.99
C ALA A 230 15.13 5.55 10.63
N GLU A 231 14.95 6.64 9.89
CA GLU A 231 14.31 6.59 8.57
C GLU A 231 15.06 5.64 7.62
N ARG A 232 16.40 5.72 7.59
CA ARG A 232 17.25 4.87 6.74
C ARG A 232 17.12 3.41 7.09
N ILE A 233 17.34 3.07 8.36
CA ILE A 233 17.34 1.68 8.81
C ILE A 233 15.93 1.08 8.63
N ILE A 234 14.88 1.79 9.04
CA ILE A 234 13.49 1.32 8.88
C ILE A 234 13.16 1.11 7.39
N SER A 235 13.60 2.00 6.50
CA SER A 235 13.31 1.87 5.06
C SER A 235 14.02 0.66 4.43
N ILE A 236 15.29 0.41 4.76
CA ILE A 236 16.07 -0.73 4.23
C ILE A 236 15.53 -2.06 4.76
N THR A 237 15.09 -2.08 6.02
CA THR A 237 14.67 -3.29 6.74
C THR A 237 13.17 -3.59 6.63
N HIS A 238 12.45 -2.84 5.80
CA HIS A 238 11.02 -3.05 5.60
C HIS A 238 10.77 -4.23 4.65
N ASN A 239 10.17 -5.31 5.15
CA ASN A 239 9.77 -6.49 4.37
C ASN A 239 10.89 -7.05 3.47
N VAL A 240 12.04 -7.33 4.08
CA VAL A 240 13.18 -7.97 3.44
C VAL A 240 12.83 -9.42 3.12
N PHE A 241 12.69 -9.73 1.83
CA PHE A 241 12.45 -11.10 1.38
C PHE A 241 13.74 -11.90 1.34
N SER A 242 13.67 -13.10 1.89
CA SER A 242 14.67 -14.13 1.73
C SER A 242 14.17 -15.17 0.74
N PHE A 243 14.88 -15.25 -0.38
CA PHE A 243 14.66 -16.26 -1.40
C PHE A 243 15.26 -17.58 -0.96
N ASN A 244 16.45 -17.51 -0.37
CA ASN A 244 17.12 -18.55 0.41
C ASN A 244 18.01 -17.85 1.46
N ALA A 245 18.76 -18.62 2.25
CA ALA A 245 19.62 -18.05 3.29
C ALA A 245 20.87 -17.30 2.77
N LYS A 246 21.11 -17.29 1.46
CA LYS A 246 22.22 -16.60 0.81
C LYS A 246 21.77 -15.49 -0.13
N MET A 247 20.46 -15.32 -0.33
CA MET A 247 19.89 -14.39 -1.30
C MET A 247 18.77 -13.64 -0.63
N TYR A 248 19.07 -12.38 -0.33
CA TYR A 248 18.15 -11.43 0.24
C TYR A 248 17.84 -10.33 -0.75
N VAL A 249 16.65 -9.82 -0.65
CA VAL A 249 16.30 -8.54 -1.23
C VAL A 249 17.10 -7.42 -0.53
N ASN A 250 17.67 -6.48 -1.32
CA ASN A 250 18.53 -5.39 -0.83
C ASN A 250 19.73 -5.87 0.01
N GLU A 251 20.30 -7.02 -0.35
CA GLU A 251 21.39 -7.68 0.40
C GLU A 251 22.55 -6.72 0.76
N GLU A 252 23.00 -5.90 -0.18
CA GLU A 252 24.05 -4.91 0.05
C GLU A 252 23.67 -3.89 1.14
N GLY A 253 22.41 -3.45 1.20
CA GLY A 253 21.95 -2.56 2.28
C GLY A 253 21.94 -3.23 3.65
N LEU A 254 21.66 -4.54 3.71
CA LEU A 254 21.67 -5.31 4.95
C LEU A 254 23.08 -5.58 5.47
N LYS A 255 24.05 -5.77 4.55
CA LYS A 255 25.48 -5.90 4.89
C LYS A 255 26.04 -4.60 5.48
N ARG A 256 25.50 -3.44 5.07
CA ARG A 256 25.92 -2.12 5.57
C ARG A 256 25.26 -1.71 6.90
N ILE A 257 24.23 -2.42 7.36
CA ILE A 257 23.64 -2.20 8.69
C ILE A 257 24.36 -3.11 9.69
N ARG A 258 24.99 -2.53 10.70
CA ARG A 258 25.79 -3.22 11.71
C ARG A 258 25.15 -3.12 13.09
N MET A 259 25.56 -4.05 13.96
CA MET A 259 25.04 -4.20 15.32
C MET A 259 26.16 -4.04 16.34
N ARG A 260 25.93 -3.23 17.37
CA ARG A 260 26.81 -3.14 18.54
C ARG A 260 26.00 -3.02 19.82
N ASN A 261 26.64 -3.26 20.96
CA ASN A 261 26.03 -2.94 22.24
C ASN A 261 26.08 -1.41 22.45
N SER A 262 25.00 -0.84 22.99
CA SER A 262 24.93 0.59 23.27
C SER A 262 26.02 1.02 24.26
N GLU A 263 26.55 2.24 24.12
CA GLU A 263 27.63 2.75 24.97
C GLU A 263 27.24 2.68 26.47
N GLY A 264 27.98 1.89 27.24
CA GLY A 264 27.77 1.73 28.68
C GLY A 264 26.60 0.82 29.10
N ASP A 265 25.83 0.24 28.16
CA ASP A 265 24.71 -0.67 28.44
C ASP A 265 24.76 -1.93 27.56
N ILE A 266 25.16 -3.06 28.16
CA ILE A 266 25.23 -4.37 27.51
C ILE A 266 23.84 -5.01 27.26
N THR A 267 22.75 -4.37 27.70
CA THR A 267 21.40 -4.93 27.61
C THR A 267 20.62 -4.47 26.38
N ARG A 268 21.21 -3.61 25.54
CA ARG A 268 20.59 -3.02 24.35
C ARG A 268 21.51 -3.14 23.13
N THR A 269 20.94 -3.49 21.99
CA THR A 269 21.65 -3.54 20.70
C THR A 269 21.28 -2.32 19.89
N GLU A 270 22.28 -1.50 19.58
CA GLU A 270 22.16 -0.42 18.63
C GLU A 270 22.35 -0.95 17.21
N LEU A 271 21.38 -0.67 16.36
CA LEU A 271 21.49 -0.79 14.92
C LEU A 271 21.98 0.55 14.37
N TYR A 272 23.11 0.50 13.67
CA TYR A 272 23.69 1.66 13.00
C TYR A 272 24.11 1.25 11.60
N TYR A 273 24.38 2.23 10.76
CA TYR A 273 24.89 1.98 9.42
C TYR A 273 26.38 2.23 9.41
N GLU A 274 27.13 1.38 8.73
CA GLU A 274 28.58 1.49 8.67
C GLU A 274 29.03 2.80 8.00
N VAL A 275 30.21 3.28 8.41
CA VAL A 275 30.87 4.39 7.74
C VAL A 275 31.61 3.85 6.52
N GLU A 276 31.38 4.44 5.35
CA GLU A 276 31.95 3.94 4.09
C GLU A 276 33.48 4.02 4.11
N ASN A 277 34.16 2.91 3.80
CA ASN A 277 35.61 2.69 3.86
C ASN A 277 36.23 2.54 5.26
N ASP A 278 35.43 2.36 6.30
CA ASP A 278 35.95 2.01 7.62
C ASP A 278 36.27 0.51 7.71
N ALA A 279 37.49 0.14 7.34
CA ALA A 279 37.98 -1.24 7.45
C ALA A 279 38.17 -1.72 8.90
N SER A 280 38.03 -0.83 9.91
CA SER A 280 38.18 -1.19 11.32
C SER A 280 36.90 -1.75 11.94
N ASP A 281 35.73 -1.52 11.33
CA ASP A 281 34.47 -2.05 11.82
C ASP A 281 34.31 -3.53 11.44
N THR A 282 34.43 -4.40 12.45
CA THR A 282 34.26 -5.86 12.33
C THR A 282 32.99 -6.37 12.98
N ASN A 283 32.08 -5.47 13.37
CA ASN A 283 30.83 -5.85 14.01
C ASN A 283 29.91 -6.63 13.06
N PRO A 284 29.16 -7.63 13.56
CA PRO A 284 28.18 -8.37 12.78
C PRO A 284 27.15 -7.48 12.10
N THR A 285 26.75 -7.89 10.90
CA THR A 285 25.76 -7.18 10.08
C THR A 285 24.35 -7.69 10.33
N LEU A 286 23.35 -6.93 9.90
CA LEU A 286 21.96 -7.38 9.94
C LEU A 286 21.72 -8.57 8.99
N HIS A 287 22.47 -8.64 7.88
CA HIS A 287 22.50 -9.81 7.00
C HIS A 287 22.94 -11.08 7.76
N ASP A 288 23.98 -10.99 8.58
CA ASP A 288 24.45 -12.11 9.43
C ASP A 288 23.37 -12.53 10.45
N LEU A 289 22.67 -11.56 11.05
CA LEU A 289 21.57 -11.83 11.98
C LEU A 289 20.45 -12.62 11.29
N PHE A 290 19.99 -12.19 10.12
CA PHE A 290 18.86 -12.84 9.43
C PHE A 290 19.20 -14.28 9.01
N GLN A 291 20.44 -14.54 8.63
CA GLN A 291 20.94 -15.88 8.37
C GLN A 291 20.92 -16.74 9.63
N LEU A 292 21.44 -16.21 10.75
CA LEU A 292 21.41 -16.91 12.03
C LEU A 292 19.98 -17.23 12.47
N VAL A 293 19.05 -16.29 12.36
CA VAL A 293 17.63 -16.51 12.71
C VAL A 293 17.02 -17.64 11.86
N SER A 294 17.35 -17.70 10.57
CA SER A 294 16.91 -18.78 9.67
C SER A 294 17.46 -20.15 10.12
N VAL A 295 18.72 -20.19 10.55
CA VAL A 295 19.37 -21.41 11.05
C VAL A 295 18.75 -21.85 12.39
N ILE A 296 18.51 -20.93 13.32
CA ILE A 296 17.84 -21.20 14.59
C ILE A 296 16.44 -21.75 14.31
N LEU A 297 15.69 -21.14 13.38
CA LEU A 297 14.35 -21.59 13.01
C LEU A 297 14.36 -23.05 12.49
N ALA A 298 15.26 -23.38 11.56
CA ALA A 298 15.37 -24.73 11.02
C ALA A 298 15.78 -25.76 12.08
N ALA A 299 16.74 -25.42 12.94
CA ALA A 299 17.15 -26.30 14.04
C ALA A 299 16.00 -26.50 15.05
N CYS A 300 15.23 -25.46 15.36
CA CYS A 300 14.06 -25.55 16.24
C CYS A 300 12.97 -26.47 15.67
N ALA A 301 12.78 -26.50 14.36
CA ALA A 301 11.84 -27.42 13.68
C ALA A 301 12.25 -28.90 13.72
N GLN A 302 13.50 -29.20 14.10
CA GLN A 302 14.01 -30.56 14.29
C GLN A 302 13.86 -31.06 15.74
N ILE A 303 13.44 -30.20 16.68
CA ILE A 303 13.26 -30.57 18.08
C ILE A 303 11.98 -31.41 18.25
N THR A 304 12.15 -32.73 18.41
CA THR A 304 11.04 -33.68 18.64
C THR A 304 10.93 -34.16 20.08
N ASN A 305 11.98 -34.01 20.89
CA ASN A 305 12.02 -34.48 22.27
C ASN A 305 11.08 -33.65 23.17
N ARG A 306 10.06 -34.29 23.74
CA ARG A 306 9.01 -33.62 24.52
C ARG A 306 9.55 -32.99 25.81
N ASP A 307 10.50 -33.63 26.47
CA ASP A 307 11.05 -33.17 27.74
C ASP A 307 12.01 -32.00 27.52
N PHE A 308 12.84 -32.07 26.47
CA PHE A 308 13.68 -30.95 26.04
C PHE A 308 12.82 -29.74 25.65
N LYS A 309 11.76 -29.95 24.87
CA LYS A 309 10.81 -28.89 24.49
C LYS A 309 10.12 -28.26 25.71
N ARG A 310 9.71 -29.06 26.70
CA ARG A 310 9.11 -28.58 27.95
C ARG A 310 10.11 -27.78 28.79
N TRP A 311 11.37 -28.19 28.83
CA TRP A 311 12.42 -27.44 29.50
C TRP A 311 12.70 -26.09 28.82
N VAL A 312 12.77 -26.06 27.49
CA VAL A 312 12.91 -24.81 26.72
C VAL A 312 11.72 -23.88 27.00
N LYS A 313 10.51 -24.39 27.17
CA LYS A 313 9.31 -23.57 27.40
C LYS A 313 9.23 -23.00 28.82
N ASN A 314 9.40 -23.83 29.85
CA ASN A 314 9.09 -23.45 31.23
C ASN A 314 10.22 -23.70 32.23
N GLY A 315 11.46 -23.96 31.77
CA GLY A 315 12.57 -24.34 32.66
C GLY A 315 12.33 -25.64 33.44
N GLY A 316 11.36 -26.46 33.00
CA GLY A 316 11.01 -27.74 33.64
C GLY A 316 9.88 -27.69 34.69
N GLN A 317 9.22 -26.55 34.93
CA GLN A 317 8.08 -26.44 35.85
C GLN A 317 6.73 -26.26 35.13
N ASP A 318 5.63 -26.77 35.71
CA ASP A 318 4.29 -26.55 35.16
C ASP A 318 3.75 -25.17 35.58
N ASN A 319 3.19 -24.43 34.61
CA ASN A 319 2.48 -23.15 34.80
C ASN A 319 3.31 -21.95 35.32
N SER A 320 4.63 -21.94 35.18
CA SER A 320 5.47 -20.76 35.46
C SER A 320 6.12 -20.19 34.20
N SER A 321 6.01 -18.87 34.00
CA SER A 321 6.71 -18.15 32.93
C SER A 321 8.21 -18.11 33.24
N SER A 322 9.02 -18.76 32.40
CA SER A 322 10.49 -18.75 32.53
C SER A 322 11.12 -17.70 31.61
N GLN A 323 12.37 -17.30 31.87
CA GLN A 323 13.17 -16.51 30.93
C GLN A 323 13.40 -17.21 29.57
N ASN A 324 13.07 -18.50 29.45
CA ASN A 324 13.20 -19.29 28.22
C ASN A 324 11.91 -19.32 27.39
N THR A 325 10.80 -18.78 27.93
CA THR A 325 9.48 -18.77 27.27
C THR A 325 9.53 -18.27 25.82
N PRO A 326 10.29 -17.20 25.46
CA PRO A 326 10.41 -16.75 24.08
C PRO A 326 10.97 -17.80 23.12
N LEU A 327 12.03 -18.53 23.51
CA LEU A 327 12.56 -19.65 22.71
C LEU A 327 11.54 -20.79 22.65
N GLY A 328 10.80 -21.07 23.73
CA GLY A 328 9.72 -22.06 23.72
C GLY A 328 8.60 -21.73 22.74
N GLN A 329 8.18 -20.46 22.68
CA GLN A 329 7.20 -19.97 21.71
C GLN A 329 7.75 -20.04 20.27
N PHE A 330 9.03 -19.71 20.08
CA PHE A 330 9.70 -19.83 18.79
C PHE A 330 9.79 -21.29 18.30
N VAL A 331 10.09 -22.23 19.21
CA VAL A 331 10.07 -23.68 18.95
C VAL A 331 8.66 -24.18 18.63
N ASP A 332 7.63 -23.67 19.31
CA ASP A 332 6.23 -23.98 18.99
C ASP A 332 5.86 -23.47 17.58
N ALA A 333 6.21 -22.23 17.25
CA ALA A 333 5.98 -21.66 15.92
C ALA A 333 6.70 -22.45 14.82
N ALA A 334 8.00 -22.74 14.98
CA ALA A 334 8.78 -23.53 14.02
C ALA A 334 8.23 -24.95 13.84
N ASN A 335 7.78 -25.60 14.93
CA ASN A 335 7.21 -26.94 14.86
C ASN A 335 5.86 -26.99 14.15
N ASN A 336 5.04 -25.94 14.27
CA ASN A 336 3.74 -25.86 13.58
C ASN A 336 3.89 -25.86 12.05
N VAL A 337 5.03 -25.39 11.54
CA VAL A 337 5.36 -25.33 10.10
C VAL A 337 6.61 -26.14 9.76
N ALA A 338 6.94 -27.16 10.56
CA ALA A 338 8.21 -27.88 10.45
C ALA A 338 8.47 -28.47 9.05
N GLY A 339 7.41 -28.98 8.40
CA GLY A 339 7.52 -29.56 7.05
C GLY A 339 7.90 -28.56 5.97
N VAL A 340 7.71 -27.25 6.19
CA VAL A 340 8.17 -26.19 5.27
C VAL A 340 9.51 -25.64 5.71
N VAL A 341 9.67 -25.39 7.01
CA VAL A 341 10.85 -24.76 7.59
C VAL A 341 12.10 -25.63 7.48
N ARG A 342 11.99 -26.95 7.60
CA ARG A 342 13.15 -27.85 7.43
C ARG A 342 13.81 -27.71 6.06
N HIS A 343 13.01 -27.41 5.05
CA HIS A 343 13.45 -27.27 3.66
C HIS A 343 13.67 -25.81 3.25
N ILE A 344 13.76 -24.87 4.21
CA ILE A 344 14.03 -23.46 3.91
C ILE A 344 15.39 -23.28 3.20
N PHE A 345 16.34 -24.19 3.47
CA PHE A 345 17.69 -24.23 2.89
C PHE A 345 17.85 -25.19 1.71
N ASP A 346 16.80 -25.95 1.37
CA ASP A 346 16.81 -26.91 0.25
C ASP A 346 16.41 -26.25 -1.08
N ARG A 347 16.26 -24.92 -1.05
CA ARG A 347 16.00 -24.09 -2.22
C ARG A 347 17.30 -23.94 -3.04
N THR A 348 17.17 -23.94 -4.35
CA THR A 348 18.31 -23.72 -5.28
C THR A 348 19.03 -22.42 -4.94
N THR A 349 20.37 -22.45 -4.88
CA THR A 349 21.21 -21.25 -4.75
C THR A 349 21.47 -20.57 -6.09
N ASP A 350 20.83 -21.05 -7.16
CA ASP A 350 20.98 -20.50 -8.51
C ASP A 350 20.30 -19.13 -8.59
N LYS A 351 21.12 -18.12 -8.88
CA LYS A 351 20.67 -16.74 -9.12
C LYS A 351 19.78 -16.63 -10.37
N ASN A 352 19.81 -17.62 -11.28
CA ASN A 352 19.01 -17.65 -12.51
C ASN A 352 17.64 -18.34 -12.36
N LEU A 353 17.19 -18.65 -11.13
CA LEU A 353 15.84 -19.21 -10.92
C LEU A 353 14.79 -18.32 -11.59
N LEU A 354 13.87 -18.93 -12.34
CA LEU A 354 12.80 -18.22 -13.04
C LEU A 354 11.65 -17.89 -12.09
N ILE A 355 11.06 -16.71 -12.24
CA ILE A 355 9.81 -16.34 -11.58
C ILE A 355 8.67 -16.92 -12.41
N ASP A 356 8.30 -18.16 -12.12
CA ASP A 356 7.24 -18.89 -12.81
C ASP A 356 6.01 -19.15 -11.92
N HIS A 357 5.02 -19.84 -12.48
CA HIS A 357 3.80 -20.22 -11.79
C HIS A 357 4.06 -21.11 -10.55
N PHE A 358 5.03 -22.00 -10.60
CA PHE A 358 5.32 -22.90 -9.49
C PHE A 358 5.99 -22.13 -8.35
N TYR A 359 6.99 -21.31 -8.67
CA TYR A 359 7.65 -20.41 -7.75
C TYR A 359 6.65 -19.46 -7.10
N THR A 360 5.80 -18.77 -7.88
CA THR A 360 4.90 -17.74 -7.37
C THR A 360 3.80 -18.30 -6.46
N TYR A 361 3.09 -19.35 -6.89
CA TYR A 361 1.88 -19.83 -6.22
C TYR A 361 2.10 -20.98 -5.22
N LEU A 362 3.14 -21.80 -5.39
CA LEU A 362 3.34 -23.02 -4.59
C LEU A 362 4.56 -22.93 -3.65
N GLN A 363 5.63 -22.23 -4.03
CA GLN A 363 6.84 -22.20 -3.21
C GLN A 363 6.74 -21.22 -2.03
N PRO A 364 6.97 -21.67 -0.78
CA PRO A 364 6.97 -20.80 0.38
C PRO A 364 8.09 -19.77 0.37
N LYS A 365 7.88 -18.60 0.98
CA LYS A 365 8.82 -17.45 1.01
C LYS A 365 8.94 -16.89 2.42
N THR A 366 10.13 -16.39 2.78
CA THR A 366 10.40 -15.88 4.13
C THR A 366 10.62 -14.38 4.07
N VAL A 367 10.04 -13.64 5.01
CA VAL A 367 10.07 -12.19 5.06
C VAL A 367 10.52 -11.73 6.43
N PHE A 368 11.47 -10.81 6.47
CA PHE A 368 12.02 -10.20 7.68
C PHE A 368 11.67 -8.72 7.71
N THR A 369 11.21 -8.21 8.84
CA THR A 369 10.82 -6.80 8.95
C THR A 369 11.25 -6.24 10.29
N MET A 370 11.88 -5.06 10.29
CA MET A 370 12.02 -4.25 11.49
C MET A 370 10.97 -3.13 11.48
N THR A 371 10.15 -3.04 12.53
CA THR A 371 9.11 -2.02 12.65
C THR A 371 9.26 -1.18 13.91
N PRO A 372 9.01 0.13 13.88
CA PRO A 372 9.07 0.95 15.08
C PRO A 372 7.88 0.65 16.01
N ILE A 373 8.13 0.56 17.32
CA ILE A 373 7.08 0.31 18.31
C ILE A 373 6.24 1.59 18.49
N ALA A 374 4.96 1.53 18.12
CA ALA A 374 4.08 2.70 18.12
C ALA A 374 3.79 3.26 19.53
N GLU A 375 3.74 2.40 20.56
CA GLU A 375 3.44 2.78 21.93
C GLU A 375 4.35 2.03 22.92
N LEU A 376 4.99 2.76 23.83
CA LEU A 376 5.80 2.21 24.91
C LEU A 376 5.03 2.25 26.22
N ASN A 377 5.10 1.17 26.99
CA ASN A 377 4.46 1.02 28.30
C ASN A 377 5.15 1.82 29.43
N TYR A 378 6.11 2.68 29.09
CA TYR A 378 6.81 3.55 30.03
C TYR A 378 7.04 4.92 29.41
N VAL A 379 7.31 5.91 30.27
CA VAL A 379 7.71 7.25 29.82
C VAL A 379 9.17 7.19 29.42
N ASN A 380 9.46 7.36 28.13
CA ASN A 380 10.82 7.56 27.65
C ASN A 380 11.34 8.90 28.19
N ARG A 381 12.29 8.87 29.16
CA ARG A 381 12.73 10.02 29.96
C ARG A 381 14.02 10.71 29.48
N GLY A 382 14.70 10.25 28.41
CA GLY A 382 15.83 11.00 27.87
C GLY A 382 17.07 10.22 27.43
N ALA A 383 16.93 9.19 26.58
CA ALA A 383 17.94 9.03 25.53
C ALA A 383 17.38 9.82 24.33
N GLU A 384 17.70 11.11 24.27
CA GLU A 384 17.10 12.04 23.31
C GLU A 384 17.33 11.51 21.89
N ARG A 385 16.23 11.11 21.22
CA ARG A 385 16.15 10.54 19.86
C ARG A 385 16.32 9.03 19.67
N THR A 386 16.35 8.17 20.70
CA THR A 386 16.37 6.71 20.44
C THR A 386 15.00 6.14 20.05
N ILE A 387 14.94 5.37 18.97
CA ILE A 387 13.76 4.66 18.45
C ILE A 387 13.90 3.16 18.67
N ILE A 388 12.83 2.54 19.18
CA ILE A 388 12.82 1.11 19.49
C ILE A 388 12.18 0.37 18.32
N LEU A 389 12.90 -0.61 17.80
CA LEU A 389 12.47 -1.47 16.70
C LEU A 389 12.11 -2.87 17.21
N ALA A 390 11.02 -3.40 16.69
CA ALA A 390 10.59 -4.78 16.84
C ALA A 390 10.94 -5.56 15.57
N PHE A 391 11.43 -6.78 15.75
CA PHE A 391 11.68 -7.71 14.65
C PHE A 391 10.46 -8.60 14.43
N GLU A 392 10.02 -8.69 13.18
CA GLU A 392 8.98 -9.60 12.71
C GLU A 392 9.56 -10.53 11.65
N MET A 393 9.13 -11.79 11.68
CA MET A 393 9.47 -12.80 10.67
C MET A 393 8.20 -13.50 10.24
N ASP A 394 7.88 -13.39 8.95
CA ASP A 394 6.71 -13.98 8.33
C ASP A 394 7.12 -15.08 7.34
N LEU A 395 6.30 -16.13 7.28
CA LEU A 395 6.38 -17.16 6.25
C LEU A 395 5.14 -17.05 5.36
N VAL A 396 5.33 -16.72 4.09
CA VAL A 396 4.30 -16.83 3.05
C VAL A 396 4.24 -18.28 2.60
N GLN A 397 3.13 -18.95 2.86
CA GLN A 397 2.87 -20.30 2.37
C GLN A 397 2.30 -20.27 0.95
N GLU A 398 1.85 -21.43 0.47
CA GLU A 398 1.15 -21.56 -0.81
C GLU A 398 -0.03 -20.59 -0.91
N LEU A 399 -0.19 -19.97 -2.08
CA LEU A 399 -1.28 -19.04 -2.34
C LEU A 399 -2.63 -19.76 -2.49
N PRO A 400 -3.76 -19.03 -2.38
CA PRO A 400 -5.10 -19.62 -2.39
C PRO A 400 -5.44 -20.50 -3.61
N GLU A 401 -4.76 -20.34 -4.74
CA GLU A 401 -4.92 -21.20 -5.91
C GLU A 401 -4.56 -22.66 -5.63
N ALA A 402 -3.56 -22.93 -4.78
CA ALA A 402 -3.15 -24.29 -4.41
C ALA A 402 -4.28 -25.05 -3.70
N MET A 403 -5.06 -24.34 -2.88
CA MET A 403 -6.26 -24.87 -2.22
C MET A 403 -7.30 -25.32 -3.25
N LEU A 404 -7.53 -24.55 -4.32
CA LEU A 404 -8.45 -24.92 -5.40
C LEU A 404 -7.96 -26.17 -6.14
N LEU A 405 -6.65 -26.27 -6.41
CA LEU A 405 -6.08 -27.49 -7.01
C LEU A 405 -6.33 -28.71 -6.12
N ARG A 406 -6.16 -28.60 -4.79
CA ARG A 406 -6.45 -29.70 -3.84
C ARG A 406 -7.91 -30.12 -3.85
N LEU A 407 -8.83 -29.16 -3.90
CA LEU A 407 -10.28 -29.39 -3.95
C LEU A 407 -10.72 -30.12 -5.22
N LEU A 408 -10.12 -29.78 -6.37
CA LEU A 408 -10.53 -30.25 -7.70
C LEU A 408 -9.81 -31.53 -8.14
N THR A 409 -8.51 -31.67 -7.85
CA THR A 409 -7.67 -32.75 -8.38
C THR A 409 -8.15 -34.12 -7.92
N GLY A 410 -8.58 -34.98 -8.85
CA GLY A 410 -9.03 -36.34 -8.55
C GLY A 410 -10.32 -36.42 -7.73
N THR A 411 -11.15 -35.36 -7.80
CA THR A 411 -12.51 -35.28 -7.24
C THR A 411 -13.52 -34.95 -8.35
N HIS A 412 -14.82 -34.94 -8.01
CA HIS A 412 -15.89 -34.44 -8.90
C HIS A 412 -16.53 -33.16 -8.32
N ASN A 413 -15.75 -32.42 -7.53
CA ASN A 413 -16.20 -31.18 -6.91
C ASN A 413 -16.30 -30.08 -7.96
N LYS A 414 -17.13 -29.07 -7.68
CA LYS A 414 -17.26 -27.86 -8.48
C LYS A 414 -16.98 -26.66 -7.60
N VAL A 415 -16.25 -25.69 -8.12
CA VAL A 415 -16.06 -24.39 -7.49
C VAL A 415 -16.66 -23.33 -8.42
N ILE A 416 -17.52 -22.48 -7.88
CA ILE A 416 -18.15 -21.37 -8.60
C ILE A 416 -17.73 -20.09 -7.88
N GLY A 417 -16.92 -19.28 -8.55
CA GLY A 417 -16.58 -17.94 -8.10
C GLY A 417 -17.63 -16.94 -8.55
N LEU A 418 -18.25 -16.22 -7.60
CA LEU A 418 -19.17 -15.13 -7.89
C LEU A 418 -18.50 -13.80 -7.53
N SER A 419 -18.49 -12.88 -8.50
CA SER A 419 -18.10 -11.50 -8.28
C SER A 419 -18.70 -10.61 -9.35
N ALA A 420 -19.02 -9.38 -8.99
CA ALA A 420 -19.35 -8.33 -9.95
C ALA A 420 -18.09 -7.76 -10.63
N THR A 421 -16.91 -7.99 -10.06
CA THR A 421 -15.67 -7.28 -10.42
C THR A 421 -14.45 -8.18 -10.57
N SER A 422 -14.64 -9.50 -10.56
CA SER A 422 -13.57 -10.45 -10.89
C SER A 422 -13.66 -10.83 -12.36
N GLY A 423 -12.49 -11.10 -12.96
CA GLY A 423 -12.43 -11.71 -14.28
C GLY A 423 -11.96 -10.86 -15.44
N PHE A 424 -11.54 -9.64 -15.16
CA PHE A 424 -10.77 -8.84 -16.11
C PHE A 424 -9.36 -9.44 -16.26
N SER A 425 -8.90 -9.58 -17.51
CA SER A 425 -7.65 -10.26 -17.88
C SER A 425 -6.39 -9.68 -17.19
N HIS A 426 -6.37 -8.37 -16.97
CA HIS A 426 -5.18 -7.63 -16.50
C HIS A 426 -5.10 -7.37 -14.99
N THR A 427 -5.93 -8.03 -14.16
CA THR A 427 -6.07 -7.68 -12.74
C THR A 427 -5.71 -8.86 -11.84
N LYS A 428 -4.69 -8.71 -11.00
CA LYS A 428 -4.18 -9.77 -10.12
C LYS A 428 -4.59 -9.57 -8.67
N ASN A 429 -4.89 -8.33 -8.25
CA ASN A 429 -5.32 -8.07 -6.89
C ASN A 429 -6.74 -8.62 -6.62
N GLY A 430 -6.89 -9.36 -5.52
CA GLY A 430 -8.15 -9.96 -5.08
C GLY A 430 -8.75 -10.95 -6.08
N ASN A 431 -7.97 -11.66 -6.90
CA ASN A 431 -8.52 -12.67 -7.80
C ASN A 431 -7.66 -13.93 -7.85
N PHE A 432 -8.32 -15.09 -8.02
CA PHE A 432 -7.62 -16.32 -8.40
C PHE A 432 -7.08 -16.19 -9.81
N SER A 433 -5.82 -16.60 -10.04
CA SER A 433 -5.26 -16.63 -11.40
C SER A 433 -5.92 -17.70 -12.26
N ARG A 434 -6.64 -17.24 -13.28
CA ARG A 434 -7.26 -18.10 -14.30
C ARG A 434 -6.22 -18.79 -15.15
N HIS A 435 -5.11 -18.09 -15.45
CA HIS A 435 -4.03 -18.63 -16.26
C HIS A 435 -3.32 -19.77 -15.53
N PHE A 436 -3.00 -19.60 -14.24
CA PHE A 436 -2.52 -20.68 -13.37
C PHE A 436 -3.47 -21.87 -13.34
N LEU A 437 -4.76 -21.63 -13.08
CA LEU A 437 -5.75 -22.71 -13.02
C LEU A 437 -5.96 -23.39 -14.38
N ALA A 438 -5.88 -22.68 -15.49
CA ALA A 438 -6.00 -23.28 -16.82
C ALA A 438 -4.77 -24.14 -17.14
N ARG A 439 -3.57 -23.67 -16.83
CA ARG A 439 -2.29 -24.36 -17.07
C ARG A 439 -2.25 -25.75 -16.43
N TYR A 440 -2.73 -25.90 -15.20
CA TYR A 440 -2.73 -27.18 -14.49
C TYR A 440 -3.98 -28.05 -14.73
N SER A 441 -4.98 -27.55 -15.47
CA SER A 441 -6.29 -28.21 -15.61
C SER A 441 -6.22 -29.57 -16.30
N HIS A 442 -5.55 -29.64 -17.45
CA HIS A 442 -5.36 -30.87 -18.21
C HIS A 442 -4.60 -31.92 -17.39
N ASP A 443 -3.51 -31.49 -16.77
CA ASP A 443 -2.56 -32.38 -16.11
C ASP A 443 -3.07 -32.91 -14.75
N LEU A 444 -3.95 -32.17 -14.07
CA LEU A 444 -4.54 -32.58 -12.81
C LEU A 444 -5.99 -33.08 -12.94
N GLY A 445 -6.54 -33.10 -14.16
CA GLY A 445 -7.80 -33.75 -14.48
C GLY A 445 -9.05 -32.96 -14.05
N TYR A 446 -9.02 -31.63 -14.15
CA TYR A 446 -10.20 -30.77 -13.98
C TYR A 446 -10.38 -29.85 -15.19
N ARG A 447 -11.48 -29.07 -15.22
CA ARG A 447 -11.78 -28.14 -16.30
C ARG A 447 -12.14 -26.77 -15.75
N VAL A 448 -11.55 -25.72 -16.32
CA VAL A 448 -11.97 -24.34 -16.12
C VAL A 448 -13.06 -24.01 -17.14
N VAL A 449 -14.16 -23.40 -16.68
CA VAL A 449 -15.30 -23.01 -17.53
C VAL A 449 -15.57 -21.54 -17.33
N GLU A 450 -15.63 -20.80 -18.43
CA GLU A 450 -15.88 -19.36 -18.47
C GLU A 450 -17.05 -19.07 -19.41
N ARG A 451 -17.61 -17.86 -19.32
CA ARG A 451 -18.61 -17.37 -20.28
C ARG A 451 -17.98 -17.25 -21.67
N LYS A 452 -18.79 -17.39 -22.70
CA LYS A 452 -18.35 -17.36 -24.10
C LYS A 452 -19.12 -16.28 -24.87
N THR A 453 -18.63 -15.92 -26.06
CA THR A 453 -19.28 -14.95 -26.96
C THR A 453 -20.72 -15.36 -27.29
N ALA A 454 -21.04 -16.66 -27.34
CA ALA A 454 -22.40 -17.14 -27.56
C ALA A 454 -23.40 -16.75 -26.45
N ASP A 455 -22.93 -16.37 -25.26
CA ASP A 455 -23.78 -15.94 -24.14
C ASP A 455 -24.21 -14.45 -24.26
N VAL A 456 -23.53 -13.66 -25.11
CA VAL A 456 -23.67 -12.19 -25.21
C VAL A 456 -25.09 -11.76 -25.57
N ASP A 457 -25.71 -12.39 -26.57
CA ASP A 457 -27.05 -11.98 -27.04
C ASP A 457 -28.12 -12.13 -25.95
N THR A 458 -28.00 -13.18 -25.12
CA THR A 458 -28.91 -13.41 -24.00
C THR A 458 -28.76 -12.31 -22.94
N LEU A 459 -27.53 -11.90 -22.66
CA LEU A 459 -27.23 -10.83 -21.70
C LEU A 459 -27.72 -9.46 -22.21
N LYS A 460 -27.52 -9.16 -23.50
CA LYS A 460 -28.05 -7.96 -24.17
C LYS A 460 -29.57 -7.91 -24.10
N ALA A 461 -30.25 -9.01 -24.39
CA ALA A 461 -31.71 -9.08 -24.33
C ALA A 461 -32.23 -8.81 -22.90
N LEU A 462 -31.58 -9.39 -21.87
CA LEU A 462 -31.93 -9.14 -20.47
C LEU A 462 -31.77 -7.65 -20.10
N ARG A 463 -30.66 -7.01 -20.49
CA ARG A 463 -30.46 -5.56 -20.26
C ARG A 463 -31.51 -4.72 -21.00
N GLY A 464 -31.85 -5.09 -22.23
CA GLY A 464 -32.89 -4.43 -23.01
C GLY A 464 -34.27 -4.48 -22.34
N LEU A 465 -34.58 -5.57 -21.64
CA LEU A 465 -35.79 -5.67 -20.82
C LEU A 465 -35.73 -4.75 -19.59
N ARG A 466 -34.61 -4.75 -18.86
CA ARG A 466 -34.41 -3.87 -17.69
C ARG A 466 -34.48 -2.39 -18.04
N ALA A 467 -33.95 -2.00 -19.21
CA ALA A 467 -33.97 -0.62 -19.68
C ALA A 467 -35.39 -0.05 -19.89
N ARG A 468 -36.42 -0.90 -20.02
CA ARG A 468 -37.82 -0.47 -20.18
C ARG A 468 -38.44 0.03 -18.87
N ILE A 469 -37.93 -0.44 -17.75
CA ILE A 469 -38.43 -0.11 -16.41
C ILE A 469 -37.44 0.76 -15.64
N ARG A 470 -36.23 0.99 -16.15
CA ARG A 470 -35.20 1.68 -15.39
C ARG A 470 -34.37 2.62 -16.26
N SER A 471 -34.15 3.83 -15.74
CA SER A 471 -33.29 4.85 -16.33
C SER A 471 -32.28 5.38 -15.31
N VAL A 472 -31.20 6.00 -15.78
CA VAL A 472 -30.14 6.55 -14.92
C VAL A 472 -29.64 7.88 -15.45
N ASP A 473 -29.29 8.77 -14.53
CA ASP A 473 -28.67 10.06 -14.77
C ASP A 473 -27.35 10.16 -13.98
N PHE A 474 -26.23 10.40 -14.67
CA PHE A 474 -24.90 10.51 -14.08
C PHE A 474 -24.54 11.99 -13.88
N LYS A 475 -24.49 12.43 -12.63
CA LYS A 475 -24.23 13.81 -12.23
C LYS A 475 -22.78 13.96 -11.75
N MET A 476 -21.92 14.50 -12.61
CA MET A 476 -20.52 14.75 -12.30
C MET A 476 -20.33 16.10 -11.61
N PHE A 477 -19.55 16.14 -10.53
CA PHE A 477 -19.15 17.39 -9.86
C PHE A 477 -17.62 17.53 -9.79
N ASP A 478 -17.13 18.76 -9.59
CA ASP A 478 -15.69 19.03 -9.54
C ASP A 478 -15.07 18.51 -8.23
N ASP A 479 -13.92 17.85 -8.32
CA ASP A 479 -13.19 17.30 -7.17
C ASP A 479 -12.83 18.38 -6.12
N GLU A 480 -12.67 19.63 -6.54
CA GLU A 480 -12.26 20.75 -5.69
C GLU A 480 -13.44 21.59 -5.15
N GLN A 481 -14.67 21.42 -5.68
CA GLN A 481 -15.86 22.15 -5.22
C GLN A 481 -16.23 21.80 -3.77
N ALA A 482 -16.63 22.78 -2.97
CA ALA A 482 -16.94 22.51 -1.56
C ALA A 482 -18.30 21.79 -1.36
N GLU A 483 -19.25 22.05 -2.26
CA GLU A 483 -20.61 21.52 -2.31
C GLU A 483 -20.81 20.64 -3.57
N LEU A 484 -21.84 19.79 -3.58
CA LEU A 484 -22.23 18.85 -4.65
C LEU A 484 -23.06 19.51 -5.74
N THR A 485 -23.92 20.46 -5.37
CA THR A 485 -24.86 21.13 -6.25
C THR A 485 -24.85 22.64 -6.01
N ASP A 486 -25.58 23.38 -6.84
CA ASP A 486 -25.76 24.83 -6.69
C ASP A 486 -26.89 25.20 -5.72
N ILE A 487 -27.56 24.20 -5.10
CA ILE A 487 -28.72 24.43 -4.22
C ILE A 487 -28.36 25.26 -3.00
N TYR A 488 -27.15 25.08 -2.47
CA TYR A 488 -26.66 25.83 -1.30
C TYR A 488 -26.53 27.33 -1.63
N GLN A 489 -26.10 27.68 -2.84
CA GLN A 489 -25.99 29.06 -3.27
C GLN A 489 -27.36 29.66 -3.65
N ASN A 490 -28.24 28.85 -4.25
CA ASN A 490 -29.47 29.33 -4.89
C ASN A 490 -30.74 29.25 -4.02
N CYS A 491 -30.75 28.46 -2.94
CA CYS A 491 -31.92 28.28 -2.07
C CYS A 491 -31.62 28.73 -0.63
N GLU A 492 -32.23 29.85 -0.23
CA GLU A 492 -32.05 30.43 1.11
C GLU A 492 -32.53 29.48 2.22
N ILE A 493 -33.70 28.86 2.07
CA ILE A 493 -34.25 27.90 3.05
C ILE A 493 -33.31 26.70 3.22
N PHE A 494 -32.72 26.22 2.13
CA PHE A 494 -31.75 25.12 2.19
C PHE A 494 -30.49 25.53 2.94
N ARG A 495 -29.94 26.71 2.58
CA ARG A 495 -28.73 27.29 3.17
C ARG A 495 -28.87 27.52 4.67
N GLU A 496 -30.00 28.04 5.14
CA GLU A 496 -30.24 28.28 6.57
C GLU A 496 -30.18 27.00 7.42
N VAL A 497 -30.85 25.93 6.97
CA VAL A 497 -30.82 24.64 7.67
C VAL A 497 -29.42 24.02 7.60
N TYR A 498 -28.78 24.09 6.43
CA TYR A 498 -27.43 23.60 6.24
C TYR A 498 -26.44 24.28 7.20
N ASP A 499 -26.43 25.61 7.23
CA ASP A 499 -25.51 26.38 8.08
C ASP A 499 -25.77 26.11 9.57
N THR A 500 -27.04 26.02 9.97
CA THR A 500 -27.43 25.67 11.34
C THR A 500 -26.87 24.31 11.78
N VAL A 501 -27.00 23.29 10.94
CA VAL A 501 -26.49 21.94 11.27
C VAL A 501 -24.96 21.91 11.18
N PHE A 502 -24.37 22.54 10.16
CA PHE A 502 -22.92 22.56 9.98
C PHE A 502 -22.19 23.29 11.12
N ASP A 503 -22.77 24.37 11.65
CA ASP A 503 -22.24 25.09 12.81
C ASP A 503 -22.13 24.21 14.05
N ALA A 504 -23.13 23.37 14.32
CA ALA A 504 -23.07 22.38 15.39
C ALA A 504 -21.99 21.30 15.17
N LEU A 505 -21.67 21.00 13.89
CA LEU A 505 -20.62 20.04 13.53
C LEU A 505 -19.20 20.63 13.64
N LYS A 506 -19.03 21.96 13.67
CA LYS A 506 -17.69 22.60 13.75
C LYS A 506 -16.90 22.19 14.98
N VAL A 507 -17.56 22.11 16.14
CA VAL A 507 -16.93 21.74 17.42
C VAL A 507 -16.38 20.30 17.38
N PRO A 508 -17.18 19.26 17.08
CA PRO A 508 -16.66 17.89 17.00
C PRO A 508 -15.68 17.66 15.84
N LEU A 509 -15.64 18.54 14.83
CA LEU A 509 -14.77 18.43 13.65
C LEU A 509 -13.56 19.39 13.65
N GLU A 510 -13.31 20.16 14.72
CA GLU A 510 -12.31 21.25 14.75
C GLU A 510 -10.98 20.91 14.07
N TYR A 511 -10.37 19.77 14.45
CA TYR A 511 -9.10 19.32 13.87
C TYR A 511 -9.24 18.83 12.43
N ALA A 512 -10.32 18.12 12.13
CA ALA A 512 -10.54 17.56 10.80
C ALA A 512 -10.84 18.65 9.76
N LEU A 513 -11.45 19.76 10.17
CA LEU A 513 -11.71 20.91 9.31
C LEU A 513 -10.44 21.69 8.90
N LYS A 514 -9.30 21.44 9.55
CA LYS A 514 -8.00 21.98 9.13
C LYS A 514 -7.50 21.34 7.82
N ASN A 515 -7.94 20.11 7.53
CA ASN A 515 -7.62 19.42 6.28
C ASN A 515 -8.68 19.75 5.22
N SER A 516 -8.27 20.31 4.07
CA SER A 516 -9.15 20.74 2.99
C SER A 516 -10.00 19.60 2.43
N TYR A 517 -9.41 18.41 2.21
CA TYR A 517 -10.13 17.23 1.73
C TYR A 517 -11.23 16.78 2.70
N LYS A 518 -10.93 16.77 4.01
CA LYS A 518 -11.91 16.43 5.04
C LYS A 518 -13.01 17.48 5.17
N LYS A 519 -12.66 18.76 5.07
CA LYS A 519 -13.64 19.85 5.05
C LYS A 519 -14.62 19.68 3.87
N ARG A 520 -14.14 19.43 2.65
CA ARG A 520 -14.99 19.15 1.48
C ARG A 520 -15.87 17.92 1.68
N GLN A 521 -15.30 16.83 2.18
CA GLN A 521 -16.04 15.60 2.46
C GLN A 521 -17.26 15.87 3.37
N TYR A 522 -17.05 16.51 4.52
CA TYR A 522 -18.13 16.74 5.50
C TYR A 522 -19.21 17.70 5.01
N ARG A 523 -18.82 18.70 4.20
CA ARG A 523 -19.78 19.61 3.56
C ARG A 523 -20.71 18.86 2.61
N ARG A 524 -20.12 18.08 1.70
CA ARG A 524 -20.85 17.26 0.74
C ARG A 524 -21.70 16.18 1.42
N GLU A 525 -21.22 15.56 2.51
CA GLU A 525 -22.00 14.58 3.29
C GLU A 525 -23.27 15.18 3.88
N LEU A 526 -23.17 16.39 4.45
CA LEU A 526 -24.32 17.11 4.98
C LEU A 526 -25.29 17.54 3.87
N GLU A 527 -24.77 18.07 2.76
CA GLU A 527 -25.60 18.47 1.63
C GLU A 527 -26.36 17.27 1.04
N ALA A 528 -25.69 16.14 0.82
CA ALA A 528 -26.34 14.93 0.30
C ALA A 528 -27.47 14.43 1.21
N LEU A 529 -27.27 14.48 2.53
CA LEU A 529 -28.29 14.13 3.52
C LEU A 529 -29.50 15.05 3.43
N LEU A 530 -29.28 16.36 3.36
CA LEU A 530 -30.37 17.34 3.28
C LEU A 530 -31.07 17.32 1.92
N LEU A 531 -30.33 17.06 0.84
CA LEU A 531 -30.89 16.96 -0.52
C LEU A 531 -31.85 15.78 -0.66
N ALA A 532 -31.64 14.69 0.09
CA ALA A 532 -32.58 13.57 0.15
C ALA A 532 -33.96 14.00 0.69
N ALA A 533 -33.96 14.81 1.75
CA ALA A 533 -35.17 15.37 2.35
C ALA A 533 -35.85 16.42 1.46
N TYR A 534 -35.03 17.26 0.83
CA TYR A 534 -35.53 18.37 0.02
C TYR A 534 -36.23 17.88 -1.25
N GLU A 535 -35.66 16.88 -1.92
CA GLU A 535 -36.18 16.33 -3.18
C GLU A 535 -37.03 15.06 -3.03
N GLY A 536 -37.11 14.48 -1.83
CA GLY A 536 -37.95 13.31 -1.58
C GLY A 536 -37.42 12.00 -2.14
N LYS A 537 -36.10 11.79 -2.16
CA LYS A 537 -35.47 10.61 -2.77
C LYS A 537 -34.73 9.74 -1.76
N ASN A 538 -35.00 8.44 -1.81
CA ASN A 538 -34.26 7.45 -1.03
C ASN A 538 -32.79 7.41 -1.48
N SER A 539 -31.86 7.66 -0.56
CA SER A 539 -30.47 7.97 -0.91
C SER A 539 -29.48 7.03 -0.20
N LEU A 540 -28.56 6.48 -0.98
CA LEU A 540 -27.36 5.81 -0.50
C LEU A 540 -26.16 6.75 -0.67
N ILE A 541 -25.55 7.14 0.45
CA ILE A 541 -24.42 8.06 0.49
C ILE A 541 -23.20 7.31 0.98
N LEU A 542 -22.16 7.27 0.13
CA LEU A 542 -20.90 6.58 0.41
C LEU A 542 -19.78 7.59 0.54
N SER A 543 -19.05 7.52 1.65
CA SER A 543 -17.86 8.34 1.90
C SER A 543 -16.68 7.49 2.32
N LEU A 544 -15.48 8.05 2.30
CA LEU A 544 -14.28 7.28 2.66
C LEU A 544 -14.02 7.19 4.17
N SER A 545 -14.81 7.87 5.02
CA SER A 545 -14.58 7.78 6.47
C SER A 545 -15.84 7.97 7.31
N GLY A 546 -16.04 7.10 8.29
CA GLY A 546 -17.13 7.21 9.27
C GLY A 546 -16.94 8.31 10.34
N ALA A 547 -16.12 9.33 10.08
CA ALA A 547 -15.89 10.44 11.00
C ALA A 547 -17.09 11.38 11.08
N PHE A 548 -17.78 11.62 9.96
CA PHE A 548 -19.01 12.41 9.92
C PHE A 548 -20.08 11.84 10.84
N LYS A 549 -20.32 10.53 10.78
CA LYS A 549 -21.21 9.81 11.71
C LYS A 549 -20.93 10.16 13.17
N ARG A 550 -19.67 10.06 13.61
CA ARG A 550 -19.29 10.36 15.00
C ARG A 550 -19.55 11.82 15.36
N ALA A 551 -19.24 12.74 14.44
CA ALA A 551 -19.46 14.16 14.64
C ALA A 551 -20.95 14.51 14.71
N PHE A 552 -21.76 13.94 13.80
CA PHE A 552 -23.21 14.17 13.75
C PHE A 552 -23.89 13.65 15.02
N ILE A 553 -23.52 12.45 15.49
CA ILE A 553 -24.03 11.90 16.75
C ILE A 553 -23.63 12.77 17.94
N SER A 554 -22.38 13.25 17.96
CA SER A 554 -21.92 14.16 19.02
C SER A 554 -22.69 15.49 19.01
N ALA A 555 -22.95 16.05 17.83
CA ALA A 555 -23.72 17.28 17.67
C ALA A 555 -25.19 17.08 18.09
N TRP A 556 -25.82 15.97 17.67
CA TRP A 556 -27.16 15.60 18.10
C TRP A 556 -27.28 15.53 19.63
N ARG A 557 -26.34 14.86 20.29
CA ARG A 557 -26.34 14.75 21.77
C ARG A 557 -26.19 16.11 22.46
N ALA A 558 -25.37 17.01 21.91
CA ALA A 558 -25.17 18.34 22.46
C ALA A 558 -26.37 19.28 22.24
N HIS A 559 -27.11 19.11 21.14
CA HIS A 559 -28.21 19.99 20.72
C HIS A 559 -29.59 19.33 20.78
N GLN A 560 -29.74 18.24 21.55
CA GLN A 560 -30.90 17.35 21.52
C GLN A 560 -32.24 18.09 21.70
N THR A 561 -32.35 18.97 22.69
CA THR A 561 -33.58 19.74 22.97
C THR A 561 -33.93 20.68 21.82
N ALA A 562 -32.95 21.40 21.28
CA ALA A 562 -33.15 22.37 20.20
C ALA A 562 -33.57 21.66 18.90
N TRP A 563 -32.88 20.59 18.53
CA TRP A 563 -33.18 19.84 17.29
C TRP A 563 -34.49 19.05 17.37
N ARG A 564 -34.93 18.63 18.57
CA ARG A 564 -36.28 18.12 18.80
C ARG A 564 -37.34 19.17 18.52
N GLN A 565 -37.16 20.38 19.05
CA GLN A 565 -38.14 21.45 18.86
C GLN A 565 -38.19 21.96 17.42
N GLN A 566 -37.02 22.13 16.79
CA GLN A 566 -36.90 22.74 15.47
C GLN A 566 -37.17 21.77 14.32
N TYR A 567 -36.65 20.54 14.40
CA TYR A 567 -36.68 19.56 13.30
C TYR A 567 -37.47 18.28 13.65
N GLY A 568 -38.03 18.19 14.87
CA GLY A 568 -38.67 16.96 15.34
C GLY A 568 -37.71 15.77 15.45
N MET A 569 -36.40 16.01 15.60
CA MET A 569 -35.41 14.94 15.54
C MET A 569 -35.53 13.98 16.73
N HIS A 570 -35.51 12.67 16.47
CA HIS A 570 -35.53 11.65 17.51
C HIS A 570 -34.63 10.45 17.17
N SER A 571 -34.06 9.82 18.20
CA SER A 571 -33.22 8.63 18.08
C SER A 571 -34.05 7.36 18.29
N ARG A 572 -33.72 6.27 17.60
CA ARG A 572 -34.32 4.94 17.88
C ARG A 572 -34.12 4.52 19.33
N CYS A 573 -32.99 4.91 19.92
CA CYS A 573 -32.66 4.62 21.32
C CYS A 573 -33.47 5.44 22.34
N ASP A 574 -34.18 6.49 21.91
CA ASP A 574 -35.07 7.26 22.82
C ASP A 574 -36.22 6.38 23.37
N LYS A 575 -36.56 5.29 22.67
CA LYS A 575 -37.67 4.38 23.02
C LYS A 575 -37.28 3.18 23.90
N LYS A 576 -35.98 2.85 24.05
CA LYS A 576 -35.51 1.67 24.81
C LYS A 576 -34.87 2.11 26.13
N THR A 577 -35.35 1.60 27.27
CA THR A 577 -34.83 1.88 28.64
C THR A 577 -33.49 1.21 28.95
N ASP A 578 -32.94 0.42 28.03
CA ASP A 578 -31.71 -0.32 28.21
C ASP A 578 -30.49 0.56 27.91
N ASN A 579 -29.91 1.17 28.95
CA ASN A 579 -28.74 2.06 28.85
C ASN A 579 -27.52 1.41 28.17
N ASN A 580 -27.47 0.07 28.10
CA ASN A 580 -26.36 -0.68 27.50
C ASN A 580 -26.42 -0.77 25.96
N LYS A 581 -27.50 -0.30 25.31
CA LYS A 581 -27.67 -0.35 23.83
C LYS A 581 -27.85 1.02 23.16
N LYS A 582 -27.32 2.11 23.74
CA LYS A 582 -27.39 3.46 23.12
C LYS A 582 -26.43 3.58 21.93
N HIS A 583 -26.91 3.20 20.74
CA HIS A 583 -26.30 3.55 19.46
C HIS A 583 -27.17 4.63 18.80
N ASP A 584 -26.84 5.91 18.92
CA ASP A 584 -27.63 6.98 18.28
C ASP A 584 -27.39 7.06 16.76
N GLN A 585 -27.26 5.91 16.10
CA GLN A 585 -26.91 5.76 14.70
C GLN A 585 -28.15 5.74 13.78
N ILE A 586 -29.34 5.59 14.36
CA ILE A 586 -30.63 5.62 13.64
C ILE A 586 -31.43 6.80 14.16
N LEU A 587 -31.64 7.79 13.29
CA LEU A 587 -32.29 9.06 13.60
C LEU A 587 -33.45 9.31 12.64
N THR A 588 -34.46 10.05 13.07
CA THR A 588 -35.55 10.48 12.20
C THR A 588 -35.90 11.94 12.47
N PHE A 589 -36.02 12.75 11.42
CA PHE A 589 -36.25 14.20 11.54
C PHE A 589 -36.75 14.82 10.24
N THR A 590 -37.38 16.00 10.33
CA THR A 590 -37.87 16.78 9.19
C THR A 590 -37.08 18.08 9.09
N PRO A 591 -36.06 18.18 8.21
CA PRO A 591 -35.19 19.34 8.16
C PRO A 591 -35.91 20.61 7.66
N PHE A 592 -36.81 20.46 6.69
CA PHE A 592 -37.52 21.57 6.05
C PHE A 592 -39.02 21.48 6.29
N LYS A 593 -39.63 22.59 6.69
CA LYS A 593 -41.07 22.66 6.94
C LYS A 593 -41.84 22.40 5.64
N GLY A 594 -42.73 21.39 5.65
CA GLY A 594 -43.55 21.03 4.49
C GLY A 594 -42.88 20.08 3.48
N HIS A 595 -41.68 19.57 3.78
CA HIS A 595 -40.98 18.58 2.96
C HIS A 595 -40.94 17.21 3.65
N HIS A 596 -40.09 16.32 3.13
CA HIS A 596 -39.99 14.93 3.55
C HIS A 596 -39.26 14.76 4.88
N THR A 597 -39.70 13.77 5.64
CA THR A 597 -39.02 13.28 6.84
C THR A 597 -37.88 12.35 6.43
N VAL A 598 -36.69 12.55 6.98
CA VAL A 598 -35.55 11.65 6.79
C VAL A 598 -35.58 10.56 7.85
N HIS A 599 -35.51 9.30 7.43
CA HIS A 599 -35.11 8.17 8.25
C HIS A 599 -33.64 7.84 7.95
N LEU A 600 -32.74 8.30 8.82
CA LEU A 600 -31.29 8.23 8.64
C LEU A 600 -30.72 7.01 9.36
N VAL A 601 -30.00 6.17 8.62
CA VAL A 601 -29.25 5.02 9.14
C VAL A 601 -27.77 5.21 8.83
N PHE A 602 -26.98 5.46 9.87
CA PHE A 602 -25.52 5.45 9.79
C PHE A 602 -24.99 4.01 9.84
N PHE A 603 -25.00 3.32 8.71
CA PHE A 603 -24.65 1.90 8.64
C PHE A 603 -23.16 1.63 8.85
N ASP A 604 -22.84 0.72 9.77
CA ASP A 604 -21.55 0.03 9.88
C ASP A 604 -21.73 -1.42 10.37
N SER A 605 -20.69 -2.26 10.24
CA SER A 605 -20.75 -3.66 10.67
C SER A 605 -21.07 -3.82 12.17
N PRO A 606 -20.54 -3.00 13.10
CA PRO A 606 -20.97 -2.99 14.50
C PRO A 606 -22.48 -2.80 14.72
N LEU A 607 -23.14 -1.91 13.99
CA LEU A 607 -24.58 -1.67 14.11
C LEU A 607 -25.39 -2.91 13.72
N ALA A 608 -25.01 -3.58 12.63
CA ALA A 608 -25.67 -4.80 12.16
C ALA A 608 -25.57 -5.98 13.16
N ASN A 609 -24.60 -5.95 14.07
CA ASN A 609 -24.48 -6.96 15.13
C ASN A 609 -25.42 -6.71 16.32
N VAL A 610 -25.96 -5.49 16.46
CA VAL A 610 -26.78 -5.10 17.62
C VAL A 610 -28.23 -4.76 17.28
N GLU A 611 -28.53 -4.42 16.03
CA GLU A 611 -29.90 -4.18 15.52
C GLU A 611 -30.16 -4.95 14.22
N ASP A 612 -31.40 -5.39 14.02
CA ASP A 612 -31.83 -5.94 12.74
C ASP A 612 -32.15 -4.81 11.76
N ILE A 613 -31.16 -4.42 10.97
CA ILE A 613 -31.25 -3.35 9.96
C ILE A 613 -32.40 -3.59 8.97
N ARG A 614 -32.82 -4.85 8.74
CA ARG A 614 -33.94 -5.15 7.83
C ARG A 614 -35.25 -4.53 8.27
N ASN A 615 -35.40 -4.24 9.57
CA ASN A 615 -36.58 -3.57 10.11
C ASN A 615 -36.52 -2.05 9.89
N GLU A 616 -35.32 -1.48 9.86
CA GLU A 616 -35.11 -0.03 9.65
C GLU A 616 -35.15 0.35 8.16
N THR A 617 -35.28 -0.63 7.26
CA THR A 617 -35.48 -0.41 5.82
C THR A 617 -36.96 -0.25 5.42
N TYR A 618 -37.86 -0.40 6.38
CA TYR A 618 -39.29 -0.35 6.19
C TYR A 618 -39.79 1.10 6.24
N ILE A 619 -40.58 1.50 5.26
CA ILE A 619 -41.21 2.83 5.21
C ILE A 619 -42.73 2.64 5.14
N ASP A 620 -43.45 3.12 6.16
CA ASP A 620 -44.92 3.14 6.24
C ASP A 620 -45.56 4.40 5.65
N ASN A 621 -44.77 5.46 5.46
CA ASN A 621 -45.26 6.78 5.06
C ASN A 621 -44.57 7.25 3.78
N SER A 622 -45.37 7.61 2.76
CA SER A 622 -44.85 8.18 1.51
C SER A 622 -44.12 9.52 1.68
N ASN A 623 -44.30 10.21 2.81
CA ASN A 623 -43.55 11.43 3.14
C ASN A 623 -42.18 11.16 3.80
N THR A 624 -41.82 9.90 4.05
CA THR A 624 -40.55 9.52 4.66
C THR A 624 -39.59 8.99 3.60
N VAL A 625 -38.34 9.47 3.63
CA VAL A 625 -37.25 8.98 2.77
C VAL A 625 -36.20 8.27 3.60
N LEU A 626 -35.71 7.15 3.09
CA LEU A 626 -34.62 6.41 3.71
C LEU A 626 -33.27 6.92 3.21
N VAL A 627 -32.40 7.26 4.16
CA VAL A 627 -31.02 7.67 3.88
C VAL A 627 -30.05 6.73 4.57
N PHE A 628 -29.27 6.01 3.78
CA PHE A 628 -28.17 5.19 4.26
C PHE A 628 -26.86 5.95 4.07
N MET A 629 -26.14 6.20 5.16
CA MET A 629 -24.80 6.79 5.12
C MET A 629 -23.78 5.75 5.60
N SER A 630 -22.81 5.42 4.76
CA SER A 630 -21.79 4.43 5.12
C SER A 630 -20.44 4.74 4.48
N THR A 631 -19.44 3.94 4.83
CA THR A 631 -18.14 4.03 4.18
C THR A 631 -18.06 3.16 2.92
N TYR A 632 -17.21 3.52 1.94
CA TYR A 632 -16.95 2.65 0.78
C TYR A 632 -16.55 1.22 1.21
N ASN A 633 -15.71 1.07 2.23
CA ASN A 633 -15.26 -0.25 2.70
C ASN A 633 -16.39 -1.03 3.39
N SER A 634 -17.30 -0.35 4.08
CA SER A 634 -18.50 -0.98 4.66
C SER A 634 -19.53 -1.38 3.60
N ALA A 635 -19.40 -0.89 2.36
CA ALA A 635 -20.22 -1.32 1.24
C ALA A 635 -19.84 -2.74 0.76
N GLY A 636 -18.63 -3.20 1.05
CA GLY A 636 -18.18 -4.59 0.87
C GLY A 636 -18.87 -5.55 1.84
N THR A 637 -18.80 -5.27 3.15
CA THR A 637 -19.13 -6.27 4.19
C THR A 637 -20.59 -6.27 4.71
N GLY A 638 -21.60 -5.97 3.89
CA GLY A 638 -23.01 -6.20 4.31
C GLY A 638 -24.05 -5.12 4.02
N LEU A 639 -23.80 -4.17 3.12
CA LEU A 639 -24.78 -3.16 2.71
C LEU A 639 -25.80 -3.70 1.67
N ASN A 640 -26.48 -4.80 2.00
CA ASN A 640 -27.39 -5.52 1.10
C ASN A 640 -28.89 -5.23 1.37
N TYR A 641 -29.26 -3.95 1.44
CA TYR A 641 -30.61 -3.51 1.83
C TYR A 641 -31.37 -2.79 0.72
N PHE A 642 -32.70 -2.94 0.74
CA PHE A 642 -33.66 -2.31 -0.17
C PHE A 642 -34.66 -1.49 0.65
N VAL A 643 -35.25 -0.46 0.05
CA VAL A 643 -36.41 0.20 0.63
C VAL A 643 -37.60 -0.74 0.53
N LYS A 644 -38.30 -0.99 1.64
CA LYS A 644 -39.46 -1.88 1.68
C LYS A 644 -40.72 -1.10 1.96
N TYR A 645 -41.68 -1.20 1.05
CA TYR A 645 -43.04 -0.73 1.22
C TYR A 645 -43.95 -1.93 1.47
N HIS A 646 -44.85 -1.78 2.43
CA HIS A 646 -45.76 -2.84 2.82
C HIS A 646 -47.13 -2.25 3.09
N ASP A 647 -48.15 -2.92 2.60
CA ASP A 647 -49.55 -2.52 2.79
C ASP A 647 -50.17 -3.39 3.90
N GLY A 648 -49.99 -3.00 5.17
CA GLY A 648 -50.49 -3.74 6.34
C GLY A 648 -49.47 -3.97 7.47
N ASP A 649 -49.78 -4.88 8.41
CA ASP A 649 -48.88 -5.27 9.52
C ASP A 649 -47.63 -6.01 8.99
N ILE A 650 -46.43 -5.61 9.42
CA ILE A 650 -45.15 -6.21 9.02
C ILE A 650 -45.05 -7.73 9.29
N ASN A 651 -45.89 -8.26 10.19
CA ASN A 651 -45.96 -9.69 10.49
C ASN A 651 -46.97 -10.45 9.60
N ASP A 652 -47.77 -9.76 8.79
CA ASP A 652 -48.69 -10.40 7.85
C ASP A 652 -47.95 -10.82 6.56
N THR A 653 -47.59 -12.10 6.51
CA THR A 653 -46.90 -12.70 5.36
C THR A 653 -47.72 -12.71 4.05
N ASN A 654 -49.03 -12.38 4.10
CA ASN A 654 -49.90 -12.36 2.91
C ASN A 654 -50.08 -10.96 2.32
N ALA A 655 -49.61 -9.90 2.99
CA ALA A 655 -49.76 -8.54 2.52
C ALA A 655 -48.84 -8.24 1.30
N PRO A 656 -49.28 -7.41 0.34
CA PRO A 656 -48.46 -7.00 -0.79
C PRO A 656 -47.20 -6.27 -0.30
N ARG A 657 -46.04 -6.76 -0.73
CA ARG A 657 -44.73 -6.18 -0.42
C ARG A 657 -44.04 -5.73 -1.70
N LEU A 658 -43.54 -4.49 -1.69
CA LEU A 658 -42.73 -3.93 -2.76
C LEU A 658 -41.33 -3.58 -2.22
N ASP A 659 -40.31 -4.26 -2.75
CA ASP A 659 -38.91 -3.95 -2.49
C ASP A 659 -38.37 -3.08 -3.64
N VAL A 660 -37.90 -1.86 -3.34
CA VAL A 660 -37.34 -0.91 -4.30
C VAL A 660 -35.88 -0.59 -3.93
N ASP A 661 -35.01 -0.46 -4.92
CA ASP A 661 -33.64 0.06 -4.68
C ASP A 661 -33.63 1.56 -4.35
N PHE A 662 -32.49 2.05 -3.87
CA PHE A 662 -32.28 3.48 -3.68
C PHE A 662 -32.36 4.25 -5.00
N GLU A 663 -33.05 5.38 -4.97
CA GLU A 663 -33.21 6.28 -6.11
C GLU A 663 -31.92 7.08 -6.39
N ARG A 664 -31.14 7.36 -5.34
CA ARG A 664 -29.91 8.14 -5.45
C ARG A 664 -28.72 7.41 -4.86
N LEU A 665 -27.61 7.40 -5.60
CA LEU A 665 -26.28 7.06 -5.10
C LEU A 665 -25.42 8.33 -5.10
N VAL A 666 -24.78 8.65 -3.97
CA VAL A 666 -23.83 9.76 -3.87
C VAL A 666 -22.46 9.24 -3.45
N LEU A 667 -21.49 9.38 -4.35
CA LEU A 667 -20.08 9.12 -4.08
C LEU A 667 -19.42 10.45 -3.68
N ILE A 668 -19.15 10.65 -2.40
CA ILE A 668 -18.82 11.97 -1.84
C ILE A 668 -17.46 12.51 -2.29
N ASN A 669 -16.48 11.63 -2.42
CA ASN A 669 -15.10 12.01 -2.67
C ASN A 669 -14.33 10.96 -3.46
N SER A 670 -13.31 11.44 -4.16
CA SER A 670 -12.24 10.64 -4.76
C SER A 670 -11.41 9.98 -3.68
N SER A 671 -10.87 8.79 -3.97
CA SER A 671 -10.03 8.02 -3.06
C SER A 671 -8.81 8.82 -2.60
N PHE A 672 -8.71 9.09 -1.29
CA PHE A 672 -7.48 9.59 -0.66
C PHE A 672 -6.62 8.47 -0.04
N TYR A 673 -7.02 7.21 -0.26
CA TYR A 673 -6.28 6.03 0.16
C TYR A 673 -5.75 5.31 -1.08
N SER A 674 -4.70 4.52 -0.90
CA SER A 674 -4.13 3.71 -1.96
C SER A 674 -4.16 2.25 -1.55
N GLU A 675 -4.81 1.44 -2.39
CA GLU A 675 -4.92 -0.02 -2.25
C GLU A 675 -3.54 -0.68 -2.17
N VAL A 676 -2.56 -0.11 -2.87
CA VAL A 676 -1.19 -0.62 -2.87
C VAL A 676 -0.32 -0.01 -1.76
N LYS A 677 -0.63 1.18 -1.23
CA LYS A 677 0.18 1.76 -0.13
C LYS A 677 -0.30 1.40 1.27
N GLY A 678 -1.56 0.96 1.42
CA GLY A 678 -2.17 0.67 2.70
C GLY A 678 -2.07 1.83 3.71
N ASN A 679 -2.07 1.49 5.00
CA ASN A 679 -1.96 2.47 6.10
C ASN A 679 -0.53 2.97 6.36
N SER A 680 0.49 2.26 5.88
CA SER A 680 1.91 2.61 6.06
C SER A 680 2.41 3.67 5.07
N ALA A 681 1.57 4.04 4.08
CA ALA A 681 1.89 4.95 2.98
C ALA A 681 3.09 4.52 2.11
N ASN A 682 3.49 3.24 2.17
CA ASN A 682 4.64 2.65 1.47
C ASN A 682 4.19 1.58 0.47
N LEU A 683 4.87 1.48 -0.68
CA LEU A 683 4.61 0.46 -1.69
C LEU A 683 5.31 -0.88 -1.40
N ASN A 684 6.35 -0.92 -0.57
CA ASN A 684 7.11 -2.14 -0.26
C ASN A 684 6.37 -3.03 0.74
N THR A 685 5.17 -3.48 0.42
CA THR A 685 4.33 -4.34 1.27
C THR A 685 4.31 -5.78 0.77
N LEU A 686 4.02 -6.72 1.68
CA LEU A 686 3.90 -8.13 1.35
C LEU A 686 2.84 -8.43 0.26
N PRO A 687 1.62 -7.84 0.31
CA PRO A 687 0.63 -8.04 -0.75
C PRO A 687 1.08 -7.50 -2.11
N ASN A 688 1.79 -6.36 -2.16
CA ASN A 688 2.28 -5.82 -3.42
C ASN A 688 3.36 -6.70 -4.05
N TYR A 689 4.25 -7.25 -3.22
CA TYR A 689 5.24 -8.19 -3.70
C TYR A 689 4.60 -9.42 -4.34
N VAL A 690 3.61 -10.03 -3.66
CA VAL A 690 2.85 -11.16 -4.22
C VAL A 690 2.16 -10.75 -5.53
N THR A 691 1.58 -9.56 -5.59
CA THR A 691 0.92 -9.03 -6.79
C THR A 691 1.89 -8.89 -7.97
N VAL A 692 3.10 -8.35 -7.76
CA VAL A 692 4.12 -8.23 -8.81
C VAL A 692 4.58 -9.61 -9.29
N LEU A 693 4.82 -10.56 -8.38
CA LEU A 693 5.20 -11.92 -8.77
C LEU A 693 4.15 -12.63 -9.63
N LYS A 694 2.87 -12.38 -9.36
CA LYS A 694 1.76 -12.89 -10.20
C LYS A 694 1.78 -12.30 -11.60
N HIS A 695 2.08 -11.01 -11.73
CA HIS A 695 2.25 -10.39 -13.05
C HIS A 695 3.43 -10.99 -13.82
N TYR A 696 4.57 -11.19 -13.16
CA TYR A 696 5.75 -11.77 -13.81
C TYR A 696 5.55 -13.24 -14.19
N ALA A 697 4.84 -14.02 -13.36
CA ALA A 697 4.55 -15.42 -13.65
C ALA A 697 3.58 -15.60 -14.83
N ASP A 698 2.68 -14.65 -15.05
CA ASP A 698 1.70 -14.64 -16.15
C ASP A 698 2.22 -13.89 -17.40
N ASP A 699 3.46 -13.38 -17.40
CA ASP A 699 4.09 -12.76 -18.56
C ASP A 699 4.66 -13.84 -19.51
N ASP A 700 3.93 -14.13 -20.57
CA ASP A 700 4.32 -15.09 -21.60
C ASP A 700 5.40 -14.56 -22.57
N ILE A 701 5.72 -13.26 -22.52
CA ILE A 701 6.64 -12.59 -23.47
C ILE A 701 8.06 -12.55 -22.90
N THR A 702 8.20 -12.17 -21.62
CA THR A 702 9.50 -11.92 -21.01
C THR A 702 9.81 -12.98 -19.95
N VAL A 703 11.00 -13.59 -20.05
CA VAL A 703 11.49 -14.51 -19.03
C VAL A 703 12.07 -13.69 -17.87
N HIS A 704 11.38 -13.71 -16.73
CA HIS A 704 11.81 -13.01 -15.52
C HIS A 704 12.68 -13.90 -14.64
N LYS A 705 13.91 -13.45 -14.36
CA LYS A 705 14.82 -14.11 -13.42
C LYS A 705 14.77 -13.46 -12.06
N LEU A 706 15.03 -14.26 -11.03
CA LEU A 706 15.07 -13.79 -9.66
C LEU A 706 16.17 -12.75 -9.42
N ALA A 707 17.34 -12.90 -10.06
CA ALA A 707 18.43 -11.93 -9.97
C ALA A 707 18.08 -10.53 -10.50
N ASP A 708 17.14 -10.46 -11.45
CA ASP A 708 16.73 -9.21 -12.11
C ASP A 708 15.52 -8.57 -11.40
N PHE A 709 15.00 -9.23 -10.35
CA PHE A 709 13.83 -8.75 -9.62
C PHE A 709 14.17 -7.54 -8.74
N SER A 710 13.83 -6.35 -9.23
CA SER A 710 13.89 -5.14 -8.41
C SER A 710 12.77 -5.14 -7.37
N VAL A 711 13.12 -4.82 -6.13
CA VAL A 711 12.13 -4.68 -5.04
C VAL A 711 11.73 -3.23 -4.78
N ASN A 712 12.29 -2.32 -5.56
CA ASN A 712 11.94 -0.92 -5.44
C ASN A 712 10.61 -0.68 -6.15
N PHE A 713 9.53 -0.83 -5.41
CA PHE A 713 8.18 -0.62 -5.93
C PHE A 713 7.82 0.86 -6.07
N ALA A 714 8.71 1.78 -5.68
CA ALA A 714 8.49 3.22 -5.82
C ALA A 714 8.82 3.77 -7.22
N GLN A 715 9.47 2.97 -8.09
CA GLN A 715 9.87 3.38 -9.44
C GLN A 715 9.86 2.24 -10.46
N GLY A 716 9.95 2.59 -11.75
CA GLY A 716 10.12 1.64 -12.85
C GLY A 716 8.87 0.82 -13.17
N GLU A 717 9.08 -0.38 -13.73
CA GLU A 717 8.00 -1.27 -14.19
C GLU A 717 7.09 -1.75 -13.06
N ASN A 718 7.66 -2.09 -11.89
CA ASN A 718 6.87 -2.50 -10.73
C ASN A 718 5.94 -1.39 -10.23
N TYR A 719 6.42 -0.14 -10.22
CA TYR A 719 5.57 0.98 -9.88
C TYR A 719 4.41 1.14 -10.88
N ARG A 720 4.69 1.01 -12.18
CA ARG A 720 3.68 1.08 -13.23
C ARG A 720 2.60 0.02 -13.06
N LEU A 721 3.00 -1.22 -12.78
CA LEU A 721 2.09 -2.35 -12.49
C LEU A 721 1.22 -2.08 -11.26
N LEU A 722 1.83 -1.66 -10.14
CA LEU A 722 1.10 -1.40 -8.90
C LEU A 722 0.14 -0.22 -9.02
N MET A 723 0.48 0.82 -9.79
CA MET A 723 -0.44 1.93 -10.03
C MET A 723 -1.65 1.49 -10.87
N ALA A 724 -1.45 0.61 -11.86
CA ALA A 724 -2.57 0.06 -12.61
C ALA A 724 -3.47 -0.83 -11.74
N GLU A 725 -2.89 -1.65 -10.85
CA GLU A 725 -3.67 -2.40 -9.86
C GLU A 725 -4.43 -1.47 -8.91
N HIS A 726 -3.83 -0.35 -8.50
CA HIS A 726 -4.52 0.66 -7.70
C HIS A 726 -5.72 1.25 -8.42
N ASP A 727 -5.51 1.76 -9.63
CA ASP A 727 -6.54 2.41 -10.45
C ASP A 727 -7.69 1.45 -10.77
N MET A 728 -7.35 0.18 -11.05
CA MET A 728 -8.31 -0.89 -11.26
C MET A 728 -9.09 -1.23 -9.99
N SER A 729 -8.44 -1.34 -8.83
CA SER A 729 -9.16 -1.58 -7.57
C SER A 729 -10.16 -0.44 -7.27
N LEU A 730 -9.79 0.81 -7.55
CA LEU A 730 -10.73 1.93 -7.45
C LEU A 730 -11.91 1.79 -8.42
N PHE A 731 -11.66 1.39 -9.66
CA PHE A 731 -12.72 1.09 -10.63
C PHE A 731 -13.67 0.00 -10.13
N LYS A 732 -13.14 -1.08 -9.55
CA LYS A 732 -13.96 -2.17 -8.97
C LYS A 732 -14.89 -1.66 -7.88
N VAL A 733 -14.41 -0.81 -6.98
CA VAL A 733 -15.23 -0.20 -5.91
C VAL A 733 -16.39 0.63 -6.49
N VAL A 734 -16.14 1.40 -7.56
CA VAL A 734 -17.18 2.22 -8.20
C VAL A 734 -18.23 1.36 -8.90
N VAL A 735 -17.81 0.37 -9.70
CA VAL A 735 -18.71 -0.56 -10.40
C VAL A 735 -19.58 -1.34 -9.42
N GLN A 736 -19.02 -1.74 -8.27
CA GLN A 736 -19.78 -2.35 -7.19
C GLN A 736 -20.80 -1.38 -6.60
N ALA A 737 -20.40 -0.14 -6.27
CA ALA A 737 -21.30 0.86 -5.71
C ALA A 737 -22.50 1.14 -6.64
N VAL A 738 -22.26 1.28 -7.95
CA VAL A 738 -23.32 1.43 -8.96
C VAL A 738 -24.20 0.18 -9.03
N GLY A 739 -23.61 -1.01 -8.99
CA GLY A 739 -24.35 -2.27 -8.93
C GLY A 739 -25.23 -2.42 -7.68
N ARG A 740 -24.85 -1.81 -6.55
CA ARG A 740 -25.66 -1.84 -5.31
C ARG A 740 -26.96 -1.07 -5.42
N VAL A 741 -27.13 -0.18 -6.39
CA VAL A 741 -28.46 0.41 -6.63
C VAL A 741 -29.25 -0.36 -7.67
N GLU A 742 -28.74 -1.42 -8.31
CA GLU A 742 -29.43 -2.19 -9.37
C GLU A 742 -29.63 -3.68 -9.05
N ARG A 743 -30.44 -3.97 -8.04
CA ARG A 743 -30.66 -5.33 -7.52
C ARG A 743 -32.11 -5.80 -7.60
N ARG A 744 -33.06 -4.86 -7.76
CA ARG A 744 -34.48 -5.11 -7.99
C ARG A 744 -34.90 -4.54 -9.33
N ASP A 745 -35.70 -5.33 -10.04
CA ASP A 745 -36.31 -4.94 -11.32
C ASP A 745 -37.60 -4.15 -11.01
N THR A 746 -37.44 -2.88 -10.61
CA THR A 746 -38.55 -1.95 -10.30
C THR A 746 -38.54 -0.72 -11.21
N LEU A 747 -39.71 -0.11 -11.39
CA LEU A 747 -39.84 1.15 -12.12
C LEU A 747 -39.12 2.27 -11.35
N LEU A 748 -37.94 2.68 -11.83
CA LEU A 748 -37.09 3.62 -11.09
C LEU A 748 -36.28 4.52 -12.02
N LYS A 749 -36.15 5.80 -11.65
CA LYS A 749 -35.14 6.71 -12.22
C LYS A 749 -34.02 6.88 -11.21
N THR A 750 -32.84 6.41 -11.54
CA THR A 750 -31.67 6.46 -10.65
C THR A 750 -30.83 7.69 -10.92
N GLU A 751 -30.37 8.36 -9.87
CA GLU A 751 -29.36 9.43 -9.95
C GLU A 751 -28.07 8.96 -9.32
N ILE A 752 -26.95 9.14 -10.02
CA ILE A 752 -25.63 8.77 -9.52
C ILE A 752 -24.74 9.99 -9.55
N PHE A 753 -24.36 10.48 -8.37
CA PHE A 753 -23.42 11.58 -8.21
C PHE A 753 -22.02 11.03 -8.02
N LEU A 754 -21.07 11.54 -8.81
CA LEU A 754 -19.69 11.09 -8.76
C LEU A 754 -18.69 12.24 -9.01
N PRO A 755 -17.54 12.23 -8.33
CA PRO A 755 -16.48 13.21 -8.61
C PRO A 755 -15.89 13.00 -10.01
N ARG A 756 -15.48 14.10 -10.66
CA ARG A 756 -14.91 14.07 -12.02
C ARG A 756 -13.66 13.20 -12.11
N GLY A 757 -12.78 13.23 -11.11
CA GLY A 757 -11.57 12.40 -11.07
C GLY A 757 -11.89 10.90 -11.02
N VAL A 758 -12.91 10.51 -10.24
CA VAL A 758 -13.40 9.13 -10.18
C VAL A 758 -13.95 8.68 -11.53
N PHE A 759 -14.78 9.52 -12.17
CA PHE A 759 -15.34 9.20 -13.47
C PHE A 759 -14.27 9.04 -14.56
N ARG A 760 -13.24 9.90 -14.54
CA ARG A 760 -12.10 9.80 -15.46
C ARG A 760 -11.33 8.50 -15.28
N ASN A 761 -11.03 8.10 -14.04
CA ASN A 761 -10.38 6.81 -13.79
C ASN A 761 -11.23 5.66 -14.36
N VAL A 762 -12.53 5.64 -14.07
CA VAL A 762 -13.44 4.62 -14.60
C VAL A 762 -13.43 4.59 -16.13
N ALA A 763 -13.44 5.75 -16.79
CA ALA A 763 -13.37 5.84 -18.24
C ALA A 763 -12.05 5.33 -18.83
N PHE A 764 -10.90 5.58 -18.19
CA PHE A 764 -9.63 4.97 -18.61
C PHE A 764 -9.66 3.45 -18.50
N GLN A 765 -10.20 2.91 -17.39
CA GLN A 765 -10.28 1.46 -17.21
C GLN A 765 -11.20 0.81 -18.24
N PHE A 766 -12.37 1.38 -18.53
CA PHE A 766 -13.23 0.88 -19.60
C PHE A 766 -12.57 0.93 -20.97
N ALA A 767 -11.87 2.02 -21.29
CA ALA A 767 -11.14 2.15 -22.54
C ALA A 767 -10.03 1.10 -22.67
N ALA A 768 -9.29 0.81 -21.59
CA ALA A 768 -8.25 -0.22 -21.58
C ALA A 768 -8.84 -1.63 -21.73
N LEU A 769 -9.94 -1.93 -21.01
CA LEU A 769 -10.60 -3.23 -21.10
C LEU A 769 -11.18 -3.50 -22.50
N SER A 770 -11.59 -2.47 -23.22
CA SER A 770 -12.18 -2.60 -24.56
C SER A 770 -11.17 -2.92 -25.67
N GLU A 771 -9.87 -2.78 -25.42
CA GLU A 771 -8.82 -3.14 -26.39
C GLU A 771 -8.63 -4.65 -26.51
N ASP A 772 -8.87 -5.39 -25.42
CA ASP A 772 -8.77 -6.85 -25.40
C ASP A 772 -10.12 -7.47 -25.74
N SER A 773 -10.22 -8.07 -26.92
CA SER A 773 -11.41 -8.81 -27.37
C SER A 773 -11.85 -9.91 -26.39
N GLY A 774 -10.93 -10.44 -25.57
CA GLY A 774 -11.24 -11.40 -24.50
C GLY A 774 -12.14 -10.82 -23.39
N ASN A 775 -12.18 -9.50 -23.23
CA ASN A 775 -13.02 -8.81 -22.26
C ASN A 775 -14.42 -8.47 -22.77
N GLU A 776 -14.73 -8.65 -24.07
CA GLU A 776 -16.05 -8.36 -24.64
C GLU A 776 -17.15 -9.06 -23.83
N VAL A 777 -16.97 -10.35 -23.54
CA VAL A 777 -17.95 -11.14 -22.78
C VAL A 777 -18.14 -10.59 -21.37
N VAL A 778 -17.09 -10.04 -20.75
CA VAL A 778 -17.16 -9.43 -19.41
C VAL A 778 -17.87 -8.08 -19.46
N SER A 779 -17.58 -7.24 -20.45
CA SER A 779 -18.29 -5.97 -20.68
C SER A 779 -19.78 -6.20 -20.96
N GLU A 780 -20.09 -7.22 -21.75
CA GLU A 780 -21.46 -7.60 -22.07
C GLU A 780 -22.20 -8.27 -20.91
N SER A 781 -21.46 -8.73 -19.91
CA SER A 781 -21.98 -9.31 -18.67
C SER A 781 -22.38 -8.28 -17.61
N MET A 782 -22.07 -7.00 -17.82
CA MET A 782 -22.36 -5.94 -16.86
C MET A 782 -23.86 -5.70 -16.69
N SER A 783 -24.23 -5.19 -15.52
CA SER A 783 -25.61 -4.77 -15.23
C SER A 783 -26.02 -3.56 -16.08
N LEU A 784 -27.31 -3.21 -16.14
CA LEU A 784 -27.80 -2.10 -16.96
C LEU A 784 -27.10 -0.79 -16.61
N LEU A 785 -26.99 -0.46 -15.33
CA LEU A 785 -26.41 0.80 -14.86
C LEU A 785 -24.91 0.86 -15.11
N ASN A 786 -24.18 -0.24 -14.91
CA ASN A 786 -22.75 -0.31 -15.22
C ASN A 786 -22.48 -0.24 -16.73
N HIS A 787 -23.34 -0.84 -17.55
CA HIS A 787 -23.24 -0.70 -19.00
C HIS A 787 -23.55 0.73 -19.46
N ARG A 788 -24.54 1.40 -18.86
CA ARG A 788 -24.81 2.83 -19.11
C ARG A 788 -23.65 3.74 -18.65
N LEU A 789 -23.00 3.39 -17.54
CA LEU A 789 -21.80 4.09 -17.08
C LEU A 789 -20.68 3.98 -18.13
N MET A 790 -20.47 2.78 -18.69
CA MET A 790 -19.54 2.53 -19.79
C MET A 790 -19.88 3.41 -21.01
N ASP A 791 -21.14 3.47 -21.44
CA ASP A 791 -21.58 4.34 -22.54
C ASP A 791 -21.25 5.83 -22.29
N GLU A 792 -21.51 6.33 -21.07
CA GLU A 792 -21.17 7.72 -20.71
C GLU A 792 -19.66 7.96 -20.67
N CYS A 793 -18.89 6.98 -20.21
CA CYS A 793 -17.43 7.03 -20.25
C CYS A 793 -16.88 7.06 -21.69
N GLU A 794 -17.47 6.29 -22.61
CA GLU A 794 -17.12 6.33 -24.03
C GLU A 794 -17.42 7.69 -24.66
N LYS A 795 -18.59 8.28 -24.36
CA LYS A 795 -18.92 9.64 -24.81
C LYS A 795 -17.92 10.67 -24.28
N LEU A 796 -17.53 10.57 -23.01
CA LEU A 796 -16.50 11.44 -22.44
C LEU A 796 -15.17 11.27 -23.18
N SER A 797 -14.74 10.02 -23.38
CA SER A 797 -13.51 9.71 -24.11
C SER A 797 -13.52 10.32 -25.50
N GLN A 798 -14.60 10.15 -26.27
CA GLN A 798 -14.76 10.74 -27.59
C GLN A 798 -14.73 12.28 -27.56
N SER A 799 -15.37 12.91 -26.58
CA SER A 799 -15.42 14.38 -26.46
C SER A 799 -14.08 15.02 -26.09
N GLN A 800 -13.13 14.24 -25.54
CA GLN A 800 -11.81 14.70 -25.07
C GLN A 800 -10.66 14.08 -25.89
N SER A 801 -10.98 13.49 -27.04
CA SER A 801 -10.05 12.84 -27.95
C SER A 801 -10.09 13.49 -29.33
N PHE A 802 -9.05 13.22 -30.12
CA PHE A 802 -9.10 13.51 -31.55
C PHE A 802 -10.19 12.68 -32.21
N SER A 803 -10.91 13.30 -33.15
CA SER A 803 -11.96 12.64 -33.93
C SER A 803 -11.42 11.59 -34.89
N ASP A 804 -10.14 11.69 -35.26
CA ASP A 804 -9.48 10.84 -36.24
C ASP A 804 -8.20 10.20 -35.67
N ALA A 805 -7.96 8.95 -36.06
CA ALA A 805 -6.81 8.18 -35.60
C ALA A 805 -5.50 8.66 -36.24
N GLU A 806 -5.52 9.18 -37.47
CA GLU A 806 -4.30 9.73 -38.11
C GLU A 806 -3.86 11.02 -37.41
N GLN A 807 -4.81 11.89 -37.03
CA GLN A 807 -4.52 13.08 -36.23
C GLN A 807 -3.88 12.73 -34.88
N ARG A 808 -4.44 11.74 -34.17
CA ARG A 808 -3.85 11.22 -32.93
C ARG A 808 -2.42 10.72 -33.18
N HIS A 809 -2.22 9.90 -34.21
CA HIS A 809 -0.91 9.34 -34.51
C HIS A 809 0.11 10.43 -34.87
N ALA A 810 -0.28 11.43 -35.64
CA ALA A 810 0.54 12.58 -35.98
C ALA A 810 0.92 13.40 -34.73
N PHE A 811 -0.02 13.61 -33.82
CA PHE A 811 0.23 14.26 -32.52
C PHE A 811 1.26 13.46 -31.70
N GLU A 812 1.04 12.15 -31.52
CA GLU A 812 1.94 11.27 -30.78
C GLU A 812 3.37 11.29 -31.33
N GLN A 813 3.51 11.19 -32.66
CA GLN A 813 4.81 11.28 -33.33
C GLN A 813 5.46 12.66 -33.13
N THR A 814 4.68 13.74 -33.24
CA THR A 814 5.15 15.11 -33.11
C THR A 814 5.65 15.40 -31.70
N VAL A 815 4.94 14.98 -30.65
CA VAL A 815 5.36 15.16 -29.26
C VAL A 815 6.70 14.46 -28.99
N VAL A 816 6.86 13.22 -29.44
CA VAL A 816 8.11 12.46 -29.28
C VAL A 816 9.24 13.08 -30.09
N ALA A 817 8.99 13.48 -31.34
CA ALA A 817 9.99 14.13 -32.19
C ALA A 817 10.45 15.48 -31.60
N ASN A 818 9.51 16.30 -31.13
CA ASN A 818 9.79 17.56 -30.45
C ASN A 818 10.57 17.33 -29.15
N GLY A 819 10.19 16.32 -28.37
CA GLY A 819 10.94 15.91 -27.18
C GLY A 819 12.40 15.54 -27.49
N ARG A 820 12.65 14.72 -28.52
CA ARG A 820 14.01 14.36 -28.97
C ARG A 820 14.81 15.59 -29.41
N ARG A 821 14.17 16.55 -30.09
CA ARG A 821 14.80 17.82 -30.50
C ARG A 821 15.16 18.68 -29.29
N ILE A 822 14.26 18.82 -28.32
CA ILE A 822 14.52 19.55 -27.06
C ILE A 822 15.75 18.96 -26.36
N ASP A 823 15.78 17.64 -26.15
CA ASP A 823 16.92 16.96 -25.51
C ASP A 823 18.23 17.21 -26.28
N ALA A 824 18.22 17.07 -27.61
CA ALA A 824 19.41 17.27 -28.45
C ALA A 824 19.91 18.72 -28.43
N VAL A 825 19.02 19.69 -28.56
CA VAL A 825 19.36 21.12 -28.56
C VAL A 825 19.82 21.57 -27.17
N HIS A 826 19.13 21.20 -26.10
CA HIS A 826 19.59 21.50 -24.73
C HIS A 826 20.95 20.86 -24.44
N LYS A 827 21.19 19.61 -24.87
CA LYS A 827 22.50 18.97 -24.70
C LYS A 827 23.61 19.69 -25.48
N ARG A 828 23.35 20.06 -26.73
CA ARG A 828 24.36 20.67 -27.60
C ARG A 828 24.60 22.16 -27.28
N VAL A 829 23.54 22.95 -27.24
CA VAL A 829 23.62 24.41 -27.12
C VAL A 829 23.74 24.82 -25.66
N LEU A 830 22.75 24.49 -24.82
CA LEU A 830 22.77 24.93 -23.42
C LEU A 830 23.95 24.30 -22.65
N LYS A 831 24.07 22.97 -22.68
CA LYS A 831 25.06 22.25 -21.86
C LYS A 831 26.48 22.22 -22.40
N THR A 832 26.65 22.15 -23.72
CA THR A 832 27.99 21.96 -24.33
C THR A 832 28.57 23.25 -24.91
N ASP A 833 27.74 24.24 -25.26
CA ASP A 833 28.20 25.52 -25.80
C ASP A 833 28.08 26.62 -24.74
N TRP A 834 26.88 27.12 -24.45
CA TRP A 834 26.67 28.30 -23.60
C TRP A 834 27.25 28.18 -22.20
N ILE A 835 26.99 27.08 -21.48
CA ILE A 835 27.61 26.84 -20.16
C ILE A 835 29.14 26.82 -20.25
N ASN A 836 29.70 26.25 -21.33
CA ASN A 836 31.15 26.22 -21.51
C ASN A 836 31.74 27.58 -21.92
N GLN A 837 30.98 28.46 -22.59
CA GLN A 837 31.37 29.86 -22.81
C GLN A 837 31.51 30.61 -21.48
N VAL A 838 30.56 30.42 -20.56
CA VAL A 838 30.66 30.99 -19.20
C VAL A 838 31.89 30.43 -18.48
N ARG A 839 32.13 29.11 -18.55
CA ARG A 839 33.33 28.47 -17.95
C ARG A 839 34.65 28.94 -18.55
N ALA A 840 34.64 29.39 -19.81
CA ALA A 840 35.79 30.02 -20.47
C ALA A 840 35.96 31.51 -20.12
N GLY A 841 35.12 32.07 -19.23
CA GLY A 841 35.17 33.45 -18.77
C GLY A 841 34.30 34.43 -19.56
N ASN A 842 33.46 33.96 -20.49
CA ASN A 842 32.57 34.83 -21.24
C ASN A 842 31.26 35.12 -20.49
N VAL A 843 31.25 36.21 -19.72
CA VAL A 843 30.16 36.61 -18.82
C VAL A 843 28.88 37.00 -19.57
N GLU A 844 28.94 37.32 -20.88
CA GLU A 844 27.74 37.67 -21.67
C GLU A 844 26.71 36.52 -21.75
N TYR A 845 27.16 35.27 -21.60
CA TYR A 845 26.28 34.09 -21.58
C TYR A 845 25.69 33.78 -20.20
N LEU A 846 26.19 34.42 -19.13
CA LEU A 846 25.80 34.13 -17.75
C LEU A 846 24.32 34.45 -17.49
N GLU A 847 23.86 35.64 -17.91
CA GLU A 847 22.47 36.07 -17.72
C GLU A 847 21.49 35.11 -18.41
N LEU A 848 21.81 34.68 -19.64
CA LEU A 848 20.98 33.73 -20.37
C LEU A 848 20.96 32.35 -19.70
N CYS A 849 22.11 31.83 -19.27
CA CYS A 849 22.15 30.53 -18.60
C CYS A 849 21.35 30.55 -17.29
N ASN A 850 21.47 31.63 -16.51
CA ASN A 850 20.69 31.84 -15.29
C ASN A 850 19.19 32.00 -15.56
N LEU A 851 18.79 32.55 -16.72
CA LEU A 851 17.39 32.62 -17.13
C LEU A 851 16.75 31.22 -17.31
N PHE A 852 17.51 30.19 -17.71
CA PHE A 852 17.00 28.81 -17.77
C PHE A 852 16.75 28.18 -16.38
N ARG A 853 17.35 28.74 -15.33
CA ARG A 853 17.18 28.32 -13.92
C ARG A 853 16.10 29.13 -13.19
N ALA A 854 15.57 30.16 -13.82
CA ALA A 854 14.66 31.12 -13.19
C ALA A 854 13.34 30.46 -12.72
N PRO A 855 12.82 30.79 -11.51
CA PRO A 855 11.56 30.25 -11.01
C PRO A 855 10.35 30.56 -11.92
N GLU A 856 10.43 31.59 -12.76
CA GLU A 856 9.40 31.90 -13.76
C GLU A 856 9.11 30.71 -14.70
N SER A 857 10.09 29.85 -14.96
CA SER A 857 9.92 28.66 -15.81
C SER A 857 8.78 27.73 -15.38
N PHE A 858 8.45 27.70 -14.08
CA PHE A 858 7.34 26.90 -13.53
C PHE A 858 6.32 27.71 -12.71
N THR A 859 6.55 29.00 -12.45
CA THR A 859 5.55 29.88 -11.80
C THR A 859 4.77 30.72 -12.81
N ASN A 860 5.40 31.11 -13.92
CA ASN A 860 4.78 31.84 -15.02
C ASN A 860 5.50 31.53 -16.35
N PRO A 861 5.21 30.37 -16.97
CA PRO A 861 5.86 29.92 -18.20
C PRO A 861 5.79 30.93 -19.35
N GLU A 862 4.69 31.67 -19.46
CA GLU A 862 4.49 32.67 -20.52
C GLU A 862 5.47 33.84 -20.39
N ARG A 863 5.61 34.37 -19.18
CA ARG A 863 6.60 35.42 -18.91
C ARG A 863 8.02 34.91 -19.11
N TRP A 864 8.30 33.65 -18.79
CA TRP A 864 9.62 33.05 -18.99
C TRP A 864 9.98 32.93 -20.47
N LEU A 865 9.08 32.42 -21.30
CA LEU A 865 9.28 32.33 -22.76
C LEU A 865 9.50 33.71 -23.39
N ALA A 866 8.71 34.72 -23.00
CA ALA A 866 8.88 36.08 -23.50
C ALA A 866 10.26 36.68 -23.13
N LYS A 867 10.77 36.40 -21.93
CA LYS A 867 12.13 36.81 -21.52
C LYS A 867 13.21 36.11 -22.34
N LEU A 868 13.04 34.81 -22.61
CA LEU A 868 13.98 34.06 -23.45
C LEU A 868 14.02 34.64 -24.86
N GLU A 869 12.87 34.89 -25.47
CA GLU A 869 12.77 35.44 -26.83
C GLU A 869 13.36 36.85 -26.93
N ALA A 870 13.21 37.68 -25.89
CA ALA A 870 13.80 39.02 -25.83
C ALA A 870 15.32 39.02 -25.66
N HIS A 871 15.94 37.93 -25.19
CA HIS A 871 17.38 37.88 -24.93
C HIS A 871 18.18 37.78 -26.25
N PRO A 872 19.13 38.69 -26.55
CA PRO A 872 19.80 38.76 -27.86
C PRO A 872 20.48 37.46 -28.30
N ILE A 873 21.19 36.79 -27.40
CA ILE A 873 21.89 35.52 -27.68
C ILE A 873 20.91 34.38 -28.02
N TYR A 874 19.74 34.34 -27.36
CA TYR A 874 18.72 33.32 -27.60
C TYR A 874 17.97 33.59 -28.92
N ALA A 875 17.64 34.85 -29.20
CA ALA A 875 17.03 35.28 -30.45
C ALA A 875 17.91 34.97 -31.68
N ALA A 876 19.23 35.14 -31.55
CA ALA A 876 20.19 34.86 -32.62
C ALA A 876 20.41 33.35 -32.87
N ASN A 877 20.13 32.47 -31.89
CA ASN A 877 20.40 31.04 -31.99
C ASN A 877 19.26 30.28 -32.68
N ARG A 878 19.44 29.95 -33.98
CA ARG A 878 18.45 29.22 -34.77
C ARG A 878 18.01 27.87 -34.18
N GLN A 879 18.89 27.15 -33.48
CA GLN A 879 18.56 25.85 -32.90
C GLN A 879 17.62 26.01 -31.70
N MET A 880 17.86 26.98 -30.83
CA MET A 880 16.97 27.28 -29.70
C MET A 880 15.63 27.83 -30.17
N GLN A 881 15.63 28.73 -31.16
CA GLN A 881 14.40 29.19 -31.80
C GLN A 881 13.56 28.05 -32.37
N SER A 882 14.20 27.03 -32.94
CA SER A 882 13.49 25.87 -33.51
C SER A 882 12.70 25.03 -32.50
N ILE A 883 13.03 25.13 -31.20
CA ILE A 883 12.34 24.38 -30.13
C ILE A 883 11.45 25.28 -29.25
N HIS A 884 11.46 26.60 -29.43
CA HIS A 884 10.78 27.56 -28.56
C HIS A 884 9.30 27.20 -28.31
N ASN A 885 8.54 27.03 -29.39
CA ASN A 885 7.11 26.67 -29.34
C ASN A 885 6.85 25.19 -28.97
N SER A 886 7.90 24.39 -28.81
CA SER A 886 7.82 22.97 -28.45
C SER A 886 8.08 22.71 -26.96
N LEU A 887 8.64 23.69 -26.24
CA LEU A 887 8.94 23.60 -24.81
C LEU A 887 7.68 23.33 -23.98
N PHE A 888 6.57 23.96 -24.38
CA PHE A 888 5.24 23.76 -23.80
C PHE A 888 4.24 23.33 -24.88
N ILE A 889 3.27 22.55 -24.47
CA ILE A 889 2.17 22.02 -25.27
C ILE A 889 0.91 22.81 -24.88
N ASP A 890 0.22 23.39 -25.86
CA ASP A 890 -1.09 24.01 -25.62
C ASP A 890 -2.15 22.91 -25.42
N ARG A 891 -2.98 23.03 -24.38
CA ARG A 891 -4.12 22.11 -24.17
C ARG A 891 -5.22 22.28 -25.22
N GLN A 892 -5.26 23.43 -25.91
CA GLN A 892 -6.15 23.65 -27.03
C GLN A 892 -5.41 23.33 -28.33
N GLN A 893 -5.73 22.18 -28.94
CA GLN A 893 -5.22 21.80 -30.26
C GLN A 893 -6.34 22.08 -31.28
N ASP A 894 -6.11 23.00 -32.22
CA ASP A 894 -7.04 23.31 -33.32
C ASP A 894 -8.51 23.56 -32.90
N ASN A 895 -8.72 24.30 -31.81
CA ASN A 895 -10.03 24.57 -31.17
C ASN A 895 -10.76 23.35 -30.57
N GLN A 896 -10.11 22.18 -30.52
CA GLN A 896 -10.59 21.01 -29.79
C GLN A 896 -9.94 20.93 -28.40
N ALA A 897 -10.76 20.73 -27.37
CA ALA A 897 -10.29 20.57 -25.99
C ALA A 897 -9.91 19.11 -25.75
N ILE A 898 -8.69 18.73 -26.13
CA ILE A 898 -8.17 17.38 -25.87
C ILE A 898 -7.66 17.25 -24.43
N LEU A 899 -7.82 16.06 -23.83
CA LEU A 899 -7.18 15.75 -22.56
C LEU A 899 -5.83 15.08 -22.81
N LEU A 900 -4.74 15.77 -22.48
CA LEU A 900 -3.39 15.22 -22.57
C LEU A 900 -3.20 14.06 -21.57
N CYS A 901 -2.82 12.91 -22.09
CA CYS A 901 -2.64 11.68 -21.32
C CYS A 901 -1.28 11.05 -21.61
N HIS A 902 -0.74 10.26 -20.67
CA HIS A 902 0.35 9.35 -20.98
C HIS A 902 -0.16 8.28 -21.93
N LYS A 903 0.57 8.04 -23.02
CA LYS A 903 0.22 7.05 -24.03
C LYS A 903 0.07 5.67 -23.39
N ARG A 904 -0.90 4.88 -23.86
CA ARG A 904 -1.06 3.47 -23.51
C ARG A 904 -0.05 2.59 -24.26
N GLY A 905 0.58 1.67 -23.54
CA GLY A 905 1.49 0.66 -24.05
C GLY A 905 0.74 -0.55 -24.63
N PRO A 906 1.46 -1.46 -25.31
CA PRO A 906 0.88 -2.68 -25.88
C PRO A 906 0.37 -3.67 -24.83
N ASP A 907 0.81 -3.52 -23.59
CA ASP A 907 0.38 -4.30 -22.42
C ASP A 907 -0.85 -3.69 -21.72
N GLY A 908 -1.47 -2.66 -22.30
CA GLY A 908 -2.64 -1.95 -21.76
C GLY A 908 -2.31 -0.97 -20.62
N LEU A 909 -1.06 -0.91 -20.19
CA LEU A 909 -0.57 -0.06 -19.11
C LEU A 909 -0.01 1.26 -19.67
N ALA A 910 0.51 2.16 -18.84
CA ALA A 910 1.20 3.36 -19.34
C ALA A 910 2.42 2.97 -20.19
N HIS A 911 2.71 3.71 -21.26
CA HIS A 911 3.86 3.41 -22.11
C HIS A 911 5.18 3.55 -21.31
N SER A 912 6.15 2.65 -21.54
CA SER A 912 7.44 2.63 -20.83
C SER A 912 8.25 3.91 -21.05
N ASP A 913 8.21 4.45 -22.28
CA ASP A 913 8.62 5.85 -22.52
C ASP A 913 7.53 6.81 -22.04
N TYR A 914 7.67 7.29 -20.80
CA TYR A 914 6.77 8.27 -20.20
C TYR A 914 6.72 9.63 -20.90
N SER A 915 7.63 9.89 -21.86
CA SER A 915 7.55 11.07 -22.72
C SER A 915 6.56 10.92 -23.88
N ALA A 916 6.06 9.71 -24.12
CA ALA A 916 4.97 9.48 -25.06
C ALA A 916 3.65 9.95 -24.46
N LEU A 917 3.04 10.96 -25.07
CA LEU A 917 1.71 11.46 -24.75
C LEU A 917 0.74 11.14 -25.88
N SER A 918 -0.53 11.00 -25.51
CA SER A 918 -1.67 10.86 -26.42
C SER A 918 -2.87 11.65 -25.90
N ASP A 919 -4.01 11.50 -26.55
CA ASP A 919 -5.30 12.00 -26.08
C ASP A 919 -5.96 11.02 -25.08
N PHE A 920 -7.23 11.25 -24.74
CA PHE A 920 -7.95 10.37 -23.80
C PHE A 920 -8.03 8.92 -24.29
N ALA A 921 -8.44 8.71 -25.55
CA ALA A 921 -8.66 7.38 -26.11
C ALA A 921 -7.36 6.56 -26.24
N GLY A 922 -6.24 7.19 -26.62
CA GLY A 922 -4.92 6.55 -26.67
C GLY A 922 -4.17 6.56 -25.32
N GLY A 923 -4.79 7.06 -24.26
CA GLY A 923 -4.16 7.33 -22.97
C GLY A 923 -4.40 6.26 -21.90
N ALA A 924 -3.40 6.00 -21.06
CA ALA A 924 -3.54 5.17 -19.86
C ALA A 924 -3.93 5.99 -18.62
N ARG A 925 -3.47 7.24 -18.52
CA ARG A 925 -3.79 8.18 -17.43
C ARG A 925 -3.56 9.62 -17.86
N VAL A 926 -4.18 10.57 -17.16
CA VAL A 926 -3.97 12.01 -17.39
C VAL A 926 -2.50 12.39 -17.16
N TYR A 927 -1.96 13.25 -18.04
CA TYR A 927 -0.64 13.83 -17.85
C TYR A 927 -0.72 15.04 -16.92
N GLN A 928 -0.19 14.88 -15.70
CA GLN A 928 -0.21 15.89 -14.63
C GLN A 928 1.22 16.21 -14.18
N PRO A 929 1.98 17.00 -14.95
CA PRO A 929 3.37 17.32 -14.60
C PRO A 929 3.49 18.04 -13.27
N GLU A 930 2.48 18.79 -12.83
CA GLU A 930 2.42 19.45 -11.52
C GLU A 930 2.57 18.47 -10.34
N LEU A 931 2.06 17.24 -10.48
CA LEU A 931 2.19 16.21 -9.45
C LEU A 931 3.62 15.65 -9.36
N THR A 932 4.36 15.76 -10.47
CA THR A 932 5.76 15.35 -10.59
C THR A 932 6.71 16.49 -10.21
N LEU A 933 6.32 17.74 -10.49
CA LEU A 933 7.16 18.92 -10.34
C LEU A 933 7.15 19.52 -8.94
N PHE A 934 6.16 19.26 -8.08
CA PHE A 934 6.15 19.83 -6.73
C PHE A 934 5.97 18.75 -5.66
N PRO A 935 6.45 18.98 -4.42
CA PRO A 935 6.17 18.09 -3.29
C PRO A 935 4.66 17.95 -3.04
N GLN A 936 4.21 16.74 -2.71
CA GLN A 936 2.80 16.46 -2.46
C GLN A 936 2.47 16.50 -0.96
N TYR A 937 1.22 16.86 -0.61
CA TYR A 937 0.75 16.86 0.77
C TYR A 937 0.82 15.47 1.42
N ARG A 938 1.20 15.42 2.70
CA ARG A 938 1.21 14.22 3.54
C ARG A 938 0.72 14.52 4.95
N ASN A 939 0.30 13.47 5.66
CA ASN A 939 -0.26 13.56 7.01
C ASN A 939 0.80 13.83 8.09
N ASP A 940 2.08 13.56 7.82
CA ASP A 940 3.26 13.81 8.67
C ASP A 940 3.77 15.27 8.57
N VAL A 941 3.19 16.07 7.67
CA VAL A 941 3.52 17.49 7.51
C VAL A 941 2.81 18.31 8.58
N ASP A 942 3.59 18.90 9.49
CA ASP A 942 3.06 19.89 10.41
C ASP A 942 2.90 21.24 9.70
N SER A 943 1.66 21.68 9.52
CA SER A 943 1.35 22.99 8.92
C SER A 943 1.98 24.21 9.63
N SER A 944 2.48 24.03 10.86
CA SER A 944 3.12 25.08 11.66
C SER A 944 4.64 25.17 11.47
N ASN A 945 5.29 24.17 10.88
CA ASN A 945 6.74 24.18 10.64
C ASN A 945 7.09 24.74 9.24
N LEU A 946 8.40 24.88 8.96
CA LEU A 946 8.89 25.39 7.68
C LEU A 946 8.46 24.51 6.51
N VAL A 947 8.50 23.18 6.67
CA VAL A 947 8.08 22.21 5.64
C VAL A 947 6.61 22.42 5.26
N GLY A 948 5.73 22.58 6.25
CA GLY A 948 4.31 22.89 6.01
C GLY A 948 4.06 24.24 5.34
N THR A 949 4.99 25.19 5.45
CA THR A 949 4.94 26.46 4.72
C THR A 949 5.34 26.27 3.26
N LEU A 950 6.45 25.55 3.00
CA LEU A 950 6.95 25.26 1.66
C LEU A 950 5.94 24.46 0.83
N ILE A 951 5.33 23.42 1.41
CA ILE A 951 4.33 22.58 0.73
C ILE A 951 3.09 23.40 0.37
N ARG A 952 2.65 24.32 1.24
CA ARG A 952 1.50 25.19 0.97
C ARG A 952 1.77 26.17 -0.18
N GLU A 953 2.98 26.73 -0.23
CA GLU A 953 3.38 27.61 -1.34
C GLU A 953 3.38 26.83 -2.67
N CYS A 954 3.89 25.60 -2.66
CA CYS A 954 3.84 24.71 -3.83
C CYS A 954 2.40 24.41 -4.27
N ASN A 955 1.50 24.09 -3.33
CA ASN A 955 0.09 23.84 -3.65
C ASN A 955 -0.57 25.06 -4.30
N ASN A 956 -0.28 26.27 -3.82
CA ASN A 956 -0.81 27.51 -4.41
C ASN A 956 -0.33 27.72 -5.87
N ILE A 957 0.92 27.34 -6.17
CA ILE A 957 1.45 27.39 -7.54
C ILE A 957 0.74 26.35 -8.41
N GLN A 958 0.60 25.11 -7.93
CA GLN A 958 -0.08 24.01 -8.63
C GLN A 958 -1.52 24.36 -9.04
N GLU A 959 -2.26 25.10 -8.22
CA GLU A 959 -3.65 25.49 -8.50
C GLU A 959 -3.82 26.38 -9.73
N THR A 960 -2.76 27.04 -10.19
CA THR A 960 -2.82 28.04 -11.28
C THR A 960 -1.93 27.68 -12.47
N VAL A 961 -0.80 27.03 -12.22
CA VAL A 961 0.18 26.66 -13.24
C VAL A 961 -0.35 25.56 -14.18
N PHE A 962 0.13 25.56 -15.43
CA PHE A 962 -0.13 24.55 -16.47
C PHE A 962 -1.60 24.32 -16.87
N LYS A 963 -2.51 25.24 -16.53
CA LYS A 963 -3.91 25.19 -16.99
C LYS A 963 -4.06 25.32 -18.51
N LYS A 964 -3.25 26.17 -19.14
CA LYS A 964 -3.24 26.39 -20.60
C LYS A 964 -2.06 25.70 -21.27
N TRP A 965 -0.84 25.96 -20.77
CA TRP A 965 0.40 25.48 -21.35
C TRP A 965 1.05 24.44 -20.45
N VAL A 966 1.18 23.22 -20.94
CA VAL A 966 1.72 22.09 -20.18
C VAL A 966 3.15 21.82 -20.65
N PRO A 967 4.14 21.65 -19.76
CA PRO A 967 5.51 21.40 -20.20
C PRO A 967 5.58 20.11 -21.03
N ASN A 968 6.39 20.11 -22.08
CA ASN A 968 6.74 18.87 -22.77
C ASN A 968 7.41 17.92 -21.76
N PRO A 969 7.15 16.60 -21.79
CA PRO A 969 7.78 15.66 -20.86
C PRO A 969 9.31 15.73 -20.82
N ARG A 970 9.97 16.09 -21.93
CA ARG A 970 11.43 16.27 -21.99
C ARG A 970 11.93 17.59 -21.37
N LEU A 971 11.04 18.55 -21.12
CA LEU A 971 11.35 19.76 -20.35
C LEU A 971 11.25 19.53 -18.82
N VAL A 972 10.44 18.57 -18.38
CA VAL A 972 10.21 18.28 -16.95
C VAL A 972 11.50 18.08 -16.14
N PRO A 973 12.56 17.39 -16.62
CA PRO A 973 13.81 17.26 -15.88
C PRO A 973 14.49 18.59 -15.55
N LEU A 974 14.45 19.57 -16.45
CA LEU A 974 14.97 20.93 -16.19
C LEU A 974 14.15 21.60 -15.10
N LEU A 975 12.81 21.59 -15.24
CA LEU A 975 11.89 22.22 -14.28
C LEU A 975 11.99 21.58 -12.89
N LYS A 976 12.24 20.26 -12.79
CA LYS A 976 12.49 19.58 -11.51
C LYS A 976 13.71 20.14 -10.79
N GLY A 977 14.80 20.40 -11.53
CA GLY A 977 16.00 21.06 -11.02
C GLY A 977 15.66 22.44 -10.48
N ASN A 978 14.98 23.26 -11.30
CA ASN A 978 14.59 24.62 -10.93
C ASN A 978 13.67 24.67 -9.70
N VAL A 979 12.71 23.74 -9.56
CA VAL A 979 11.87 23.64 -8.35
C VAL A 979 12.71 23.22 -7.14
N GLY A 980 13.68 22.33 -7.32
CA GLY A 980 14.59 21.93 -6.26
C GLY A 980 15.42 23.09 -5.72
N GLU A 981 16.05 23.84 -6.62
CA GLU A 981 16.77 25.08 -6.29
C GLU A 981 15.88 26.08 -5.58
N TYR A 982 14.68 26.33 -6.11
CA TYR A 982 13.71 27.25 -5.52
C TYR A 982 13.32 26.86 -4.09
N LEU A 983 13.08 25.57 -3.83
CA LEU A 983 12.78 25.07 -2.48
C LEU A 983 13.97 25.28 -1.55
N PHE A 984 15.19 24.99 -2.00
CA PHE A 984 16.38 25.14 -1.18
C PHE A 984 16.69 26.62 -0.89
N ASP A 985 16.53 27.52 -1.86
CA ASP A 985 16.70 28.96 -1.66
C ASP A 985 15.73 29.52 -0.60
N LYS A 986 14.51 29.00 -0.55
CA LYS A 986 13.54 29.35 0.50
C LYS A 986 13.98 28.87 1.87
N VAL A 987 14.59 27.68 1.95
CA VAL A 987 15.16 27.14 3.18
C VAL A 987 16.33 28.01 3.64
N LEU A 988 17.29 28.32 2.76
CA LEU A 988 18.41 29.23 3.07
C LEU A 988 17.92 30.59 3.58
N LYS A 989 16.96 31.20 2.89
CA LYS A 989 16.35 32.48 3.29
C LYS A 989 15.69 32.41 4.66
N SER A 990 15.03 31.30 4.99
CA SER A 990 14.38 31.12 6.30
C SER A 990 15.38 31.03 7.46
N TYR A 991 16.59 30.53 7.18
CA TYR A 991 17.68 30.43 8.15
C TYR A 991 18.64 31.63 8.12
N GLY A 992 18.42 32.60 7.23
CA GLY A 992 19.30 33.77 7.08
C GLY A 992 20.66 33.43 6.47
N VAL A 993 20.79 32.28 5.80
CA VAL A 993 22.02 31.88 5.10
C VAL A 993 22.00 32.50 3.70
N VAL A 994 23.10 33.16 3.33
CA VAL A 994 23.24 33.82 2.02
C VAL A 994 24.27 33.05 1.18
N PRO A 995 23.87 32.43 0.06
CA PRO A 995 24.82 31.79 -0.84
C PRO A 995 25.64 32.86 -1.58
N LEU A 996 26.84 32.49 -2.01
CA LEU A 996 27.68 33.32 -2.88
C LEU A 996 26.99 33.53 -4.24
N THR A 997 27.07 34.74 -4.77
CA THR A 997 26.64 35.07 -6.14
C THR A 997 27.64 34.55 -7.16
N ASP A 998 27.22 34.29 -8.41
CA ASP A 998 28.15 33.80 -9.46
C ASP A 998 29.43 34.65 -9.60
N PRO A 999 29.39 36.00 -9.59
CA PRO A 999 30.62 36.80 -9.61
C PRO A 999 31.54 36.55 -8.41
N GLN A 1000 30.98 36.41 -7.20
CA GLN A 1000 31.77 36.09 -6.00
C GLN A 1000 32.37 34.68 -6.07
N VAL A 1001 31.63 33.72 -6.62
CA VAL A 1001 32.15 32.36 -6.87
C VAL A 1001 33.30 32.41 -7.86
N PHE A 1002 33.18 33.18 -8.94
CA PHE A 1002 34.22 33.30 -9.96
C PHE A 1002 35.48 33.98 -9.42
N GLU A 1003 35.33 34.98 -8.53
CA GLU A 1003 36.46 35.59 -7.81
C GLU A 1003 37.18 34.60 -6.89
N CYS A 1004 36.46 33.62 -6.31
CA CYS A 1004 37.03 32.65 -5.38
C CYS A 1004 37.56 31.37 -6.06
N LEU A 1005 36.91 30.87 -7.12
CA LEU A 1005 37.10 29.52 -7.68
C LEU A 1005 37.23 29.49 -9.21
N GLU A 1006 37.36 30.65 -9.86
CA GLU A 1006 37.36 30.85 -11.31
C GLU A 1006 36.00 30.54 -11.99
N PRO A 1007 35.71 31.09 -13.19
CA PRO A 1007 34.48 30.77 -13.94
C PRO A 1007 34.30 29.29 -14.29
N LEU A 1008 35.37 28.50 -14.30
CA LEU A 1008 35.36 27.07 -14.65
C LEU A 1008 34.38 26.24 -13.79
N VAL A 1009 34.14 26.65 -12.53
CA VAL A 1009 33.25 25.92 -11.62
C VAL A 1009 31.75 26.22 -11.84
N TYR A 1010 31.41 27.10 -12.78
CA TYR A 1010 30.01 27.39 -13.12
C TYR A 1010 29.25 26.08 -13.45
N GLU A 1011 28.07 25.88 -12.85
CA GLU A 1011 27.24 24.67 -12.98
C GLU A 1011 27.89 23.35 -12.49
N PHE A 1012 28.99 23.41 -11.72
CA PHE A 1012 29.49 22.21 -11.03
C PHE A 1012 28.61 21.88 -9.82
N PHE A 1013 28.20 22.92 -9.09
CA PHE A 1013 27.29 22.87 -7.95
C PHE A 1013 26.25 23.97 -8.11
N ASP A 1014 25.09 23.81 -7.47
CA ASP A 1014 23.99 24.76 -7.58
C ASP A 1014 24.18 25.96 -6.66
N ARG A 1015 24.72 25.76 -5.45
CA ARG A 1015 24.98 26.84 -4.49
C ARG A 1015 26.35 26.64 -3.83
N PHE A 1016 27.05 27.76 -3.59
CA PHE A 1016 28.29 27.81 -2.82
C PHE A 1016 28.04 28.65 -1.56
N ILE A 1017 28.43 28.15 -0.39
CA ILE A 1017 28.15 28.80 0.91
C ILE A 1017 29.41 28.78 1.77
N GLU A 1018 29.80 29.94 2.31
CA GLU A 1018 30.87 30.05 3.31
C GLU A 1018 30.30 29.86 4.72
N VAL A 1019 30.87 28.93 5.50
CA VAL A 1019 30.48 28.66 6.89
C VAL A 1019 31.74 28.60 7.74
N GLY A 1020 32.04 29.69 8.47
CA GLY A 1020 33.32 29.82 9.17
C GLY A 1020 34.47 29.75 8.18
N ASP A 1021 35.44 28.85 8.43
CA ASP A 1021 36.57 28.59 7.54
C ASP A 1021 36.29 27.47 6.52
N ASP A 1022 35.05 26.98 6.40
CA ASP A 1022 34.67 25.93 5.46
C ASP A 1022 33.89 26.49 4.26
N LEU A 1023 34.15 25.93 3.07
CA LEU A 1023 33.33 26.17 1.86
C LEU A 1023 32.44 24.95 1.58
N LEU A 1024 31.13 25.16 1.54
CA LEU A 1024 30.15 24.16 1.14
C LEU A 1024 29.79 24.30 -0.34
N CYS A 1025 30.00 23.22 -1.09
CA CYS A 1025 29.61 23.08 -2.50
C CYS A 1025 28.34 22.21 -2.57
N ILE A 1026 27.17 22.82 -2.77
CA ILE A 1026 25.87 22.13 -2.69
C ILE A 1026 25.29 21.89 -4.08
N ASP A 1027 25.10 20.62 -4.44
CA ASP A 1027 24.44 20.17 -5.66
C ASP A 1027 23.01 19.76 -5.29
N VAL A 1028 22.05 20.62 -5.60
CA VAL A 1028 20.64 20.36 -5.35
C VAL A 1028 20.14 19.41 -6.44
N LYS A 1029 19.56 18.32 -5.98
CA LYS A 1029 19.07 17.27 -6.83
C LYS A 1029 17.65 16.95 -6.46
N ARG A 1030 16.95 16.35 -7.40
CA ARG A 1030 15.65 15.76 -7.15
C ARG A 1030 15.66 14.35 -7.67
N TRP A 1031 16.44 13.51 -7.00
CA TRP A 1031 16.47 12.07 -7.22
C TRP A 1031 15.22 11.46 -6.59
N ALA A 1032 14.10 11.62 -7.29
CA ALA A 1032 12.93 10.77 -7.20
C ALA A 1032 11.74 11.53 -7.77
N THR A 1033 11.33 11.10 -8.94
CA THR A 1033 9.91 10.85 -9.18
C THR A 1033 9.84 9.56 -9.99
N HIS A 1034 9.19 8.52 -9.47
CA HIS A 1034 8.57 7.37 -10.15
C HIS A 1034 9.24 6.64 -11.34
N LEU A 1035 10.39 7.11 -11.86
CA LEU A 1035 10.84 6.92 -13.24
C LEU A 1035 12.36 6.81 -13.41
N ASP A 1036 13.15 7.06 -12.36
CA ASP A 1036 14.62 7.06 -12.49
C ASP A 1036 15.19 5.71 -12.05
N ASP A 1037 15.95 5.10 -12.94
CA ASP A 1037 16.58 3.79 -12.79
C ASP A 1037 17.78 3.83 -11.81
N LEU A 1038 18.07 2.70 -11.16
CA LEU A 1038 19.23 2.48 -10.27
C LEU A 1038 20.56 2.88 -10.93
N ALA A 1039 20.69 2.59 -12.23
CA ALA A 1039 21.86 2.95 -13.03
C ALA A 1039 22.16 4.46 -13.02
N ARG A 1040 21.15 5.33 -12.88
CA ARG A 1040 21.36 6.79 -12.80
C ARG A 1040 21.94 7.24 -11.47
N ALA A 1041 21.65 6.52 -10.37
CA ALA A 1041 22.23 6.84 -9.07
C ALA A 1041 23.74 6.53 -9.09
N GLU A 1042 24.13 5.36 -9.60
CA GLU A 1042 25.52 4.96 -9.78
C GLU A 1042 26.27 5.89 -10.76
N GLU A 1043 25.66 6.23 -11.90
CA GLU A 1043 26.23 7.19 -12.86
C GLU A 1043 26.38 8.59 -12.22
N THR A 1044 25.47 8.97 -11.32
CA THR A 1044 25.57 10.24 -10.57
C THR A 1044 26.71 10.20 -9.56
N LEU A 1045 26.97 9.06 -8.92
CA LEU A 1045 28.14 8.85 -8.03
C LEU A 1045 29.46 8.90 -8.80
N GLU A 1046 29.51 8.33 -9.99
CA GLU A 1046 30.71 8.41 -10.84
C GLU A 1046 30.95 9.85 -11.32
N LYS A 1047 29.90 10.54 -11.75
CA LYS A 1047 29.97 11.97 -12.14
C LYS A 1047 30.32 12.88 -10.96
N SER A 1048 29.79 12.62 -9.77
CA SER A 1048 30.13 13.37 -8.55
C SER A 1048 31.60 13.18 -8.22
N GLY A 1049 32.11 11.94 -8.29
CA GLY A 1049 33.53 11.62 -8.15
C GLY A 1049 34.40 12.43 -9.09
N ASN A 1050 34.02 12.51 -10.38
CA ASN A 1050 34.74 13.32 -11.37
C ASN A 1050 34.71 14.84 -11.06
N LYS A 1051 33.57 15.40 -10.65
CA LYS A 1051 33.46 16.82 -10.24
C LYS A 1051 34.33 17.12 -9.01
N ILE A 1052 34.33 16.22 -8.04
CA ILE A 1052 35.12 16.31 -6.81
C ILE A 1052 36.61 16.22 -7.15
N CYS A 1053 37.01 15.27 -7.99
CA CYS A 1053 38.37 15.17 -8.50
C CYS A 1053 38.78 16.43 -9.25
N GLN A 1054 37.89 17.05 -10.04
CA GLN A 1054 38.19 18.30 -10.76
C GLN A 1054 38.44 19.48 -9.80
N ILE A 1055 37.57 19.70 -8.81
CA ILE A 1055 37.80 20.74 -7.78
C ILE A 1055 39.04 20.41 -6.94
N ARG A 1056 39.20 19.16 -6.51
CA ARG A 1056 40.41 18.71 -5.81
C ARG A 1056 41.67 18.83 -6.68
N SER A 1057 41.57 18.71 -8.01
CA SER A 1057 42.69 18.85 -8.95
C SER A 1057 43.03 20.30 -9.28
N LEU A 1058 42.04 21.19 -9.33
CA LEU A 1058 42.24 22.65 -9.33
C LEU A 1058 43.02 23.08 -8.08
N VAL A 1059 42.80 22.37 -6.97
CA VAL A 1059 43.54 22.52 -5.70
C VAL A 1059 44.85 21.70 -5.68
N SER A 1060 44.93 20.59 -6.43
CA SER A 1060 45.97 19.55 -6.32
C SER A 1060 46.25 18.81 -7.65
N GLN A 1061 46.93 19.39 -8.66
CA GLN A 1061 48.05 18.78 -9.44
C GLN A 1061 48.36 19.43 -10.83
N LYS A 1062 49.65 19.79 -10.98
CA LYS A 1062 50.57 19.60 -12.14
C LYS A 1062 50.14 20.04 -13.57
N ALA A 1063 50.14 21.34 -13.84
CA ALA A 1063 50.58 21.94 -15.10
C ALA A 1063 50.88 23.45 -14.92
N ASP A 1064 52.00 23.91 -15.50
CA ASP A 1064 52.57 25.27 -15.57
C ASP A 1064 52.82 26.10 -14.30
N SER A 1065 54.06 26.56 -14.15
CA SER A 1065 54.62 27.18 -12.93
C SER A 1065 54.18 28.63 -12.67
N THR A 1066 53.41 29.27 -13.55
CA THR A 1066 53.02 30.69 -13.40
C THR A 1066 51.59 30.86 -12.89
N GLY A 1067 50.66 29.96 -13.22
CA GLY A 1067 49.29 29.94 -12.66
C GLY A 1067 49.23 29.35 -11.23
N ARG A 1068 50.24 28.53 -10.87
CA ARG A 1068 50.37 27.86 -9.57
C ARG A 1068 50.47 28.83 -8.39
N GLU A 1069 51.26 29.90 -8.50
CA GLU A 1069 51.45 30.86 -7.41
C GLU A 1069 50.22 31.76 -7.21
N GLN A 1070 49.46 32.06 -8.27
CA GLN A 1070 48.25 32.89 -8.17
C GLN A 1070 47.06 32.11 -7.59
N LEU A 1071 46.82 30.86 -8.01
CA LEU A 1071 45.71 30.06 -7.50
C LEU A 1071 46.00 29.46 -6.11
N GLN A 1072 47.24 29.02 -5.82
CA GLN A 1072 47.62 28.67 -4.44
C GLN A 1072 47.60 29.91 -3.54
N ALA A 1073 47.98 31.11 -3.98
CA ALA A 1073 47.84 32.31 -3.13
C ALA A 1073 46.38 32.77 -2.96
N ALA A 1074 45.50 32.53 -3.94
CA ALA A 1074 44.08 32.90 -3.86
C ALA A 1074 43.28 31.98 -2.92
N LEU A 1075 43.66 30.70 -2.82
CA LEU A 1075 42.96 29.70 -1.99
C LEU A 1075 43.71 29.32 -0.70
N ALA A 1076 45.04 29.39 -0.66
CA ALA A 1076 45.78 29.10 0.57
C ALA A 1076 45.58 30.21 1.60
N GLY A 1077 44.90 29.85 2.70
CA GLY A 1077 44.58 30.75 3.81
C GLY A 1077 43.14 31.24 3.85
N ARG A 1078 42.29 30.90 2.86
CA ARG A 1078 40.89 31.36 2.81
C ARG A 1078 39.87 30.36 3.34
N TYR A 1079 40.09 29.05 3.14
CA TYR A 1079 39.25 28.00 3.72
C TYR A 1079 40.10 26.82 4.23
N GLU A 1080 39.78 26.30 5.41
CA GLU A 1080 40.39 25.10 6.01
C GLU A 1080 39.90 23.81 5.34
N ARG A 1081 38.61 23.74 4.93
CA ARG A 1081 38.02 22.55 4.28
C ARG A 1081 37.00 22.93 3.21
N ILE A 1082 36.92 22.09 2.17
CA ILE A 1082 35.84 22.13 1.17
C ILE A 1082 34.98 20.89 1.34
N ARG A 1083 33.68 21.06 1.56
CA ARG A 1083 32.72 19.97 1.70
C ARG A 1083 31.73 19.95 0.54
N PHE A 1084 31.43 18.77 0.03
CA PHE A 1084 30.51 18.55 -1.07
C PHE A 1084 29.20 17.99 -0.53
N VAL A 1085 28.09 18.65 -0.82
CA VAL A 1085 26.76 18.23 -0.35
C VAL A 1085 25.86 17.98 -1.54
N TYR A 1086 25.40 16.75 -1.72
CA TYR A 1086 24.38 16.42 -2.69
C TYR A 1086 23.03 16.34 -1.98
N LEU A 1087 22.14 17.30 -2.27
CA LEU A 1087 20.91 17.51 -1.51
C LEU A 1087 19.68 17.13 -2.34
N ASN A 1088 19.03 16.04 -1.99
CA ASN A 1088 17.81 15.60 -2.63
C ASN A 1088 16.56 16.27 -2.05
N VAL A 1089 15.89 17.09 -2.85
CA VAL A 1089 14.66 17.83 -2.46
C VAL A 1089 13.37 17.03 -2.69
N ALA A 1090 13.45 15.84 -3.29
CA ALA A 1090 12.30 14.96 -3.37
C ALA A 1090 12.09 14.24 -2.04
N TYR A 1091 10.90 14.37 -1.46
CA TYR A 1091 10.46 13.43 -0.44
C TYR A 1091 10.16 12.08 -1.11
N SER A 1092 10.97 11.06 -0.81
CA SER A 1092 10.78 9.70 -1.32
C SER A 1092 11.17 8.69 -0.25
N GLN A 1093 10.31 7.69 -0.05
CA GLN A 1093 10.58 6.56 0.85
C GLN A 1093 11.54 5.52 0.22
N ASN A 1094 12.19 5.85 -0.89
CA ASN A 1094 13.15 4.96 -1.54
C ASN A 1094 14.39 4.79 -0.63
N PRO A 1095 14.67 3.56 -0.14
CA PRO A 1095 15.82 3.31 0.74
C PRO A 1095 17.15 3.68 0.10
N ASN A 1096 17.27 3.60 -1.23
CA ASN A 1096 18.50 3.94 -1.95
C ASN A 1096 18.88 5.40 -1.73
N ASN A 1097 17.91 6.32 -1.65
CA ASN A 1097 18.16 7.75 -1.41
C ASN A 1097 18.78 8.03 -0.04
N LEU A 1098 18.80 7.05 0.86
CA LEU A 1098 19.31 7.19 2.22
C LEU A 1098 20.69 6.52 2.39
N MET A 1099 21.18 5.75 1.42
CA MET A 1099 22.33 4.84 1.59
C MET A 1099 23.71 5.52 1.67
N TRP A 1100 23.85 6.79 1.28
CA TRP A 1100 25.16 7.44 1.06
C TRP A 1100 25.48 8.61 2.01
N GLN A 1101 24.91 8.63 3.22
CA GLN A 1101 24.98 9.82 4.08
C GLN A 1101 26.37 10.18 4.63
N ASP A 1102 27.32 9.24 4.77
CA ASP A 1102 28.62 9.49 5.42
C ASP A 1102 29.80 8.73 4.79
N ASN A 1103 30.95 9.39 4.76
CA ASN A 1103 32.25 8.85 4.37
C ASN A 1103 33.31 9.16 5.45
N VAL A 1104 34.40 8.36 5.54
CA VAL A 1104 35.41 8.50 6.62
C VAL A 1104 36.02 9.90 6.73
N ASP A 1105 36.21 10.61 5.61
CA ASP A 1105 36.84 11.95 5.60
C ASP A 1105 35.85 13.11 5.83
N HIS A 1106 34.54 12.83 5.93
CA HIS A 1106 33.45 13.81 6.05
C HIS A 1106 33.51 14.94 5.01
N THR A 1107 34.03 14.67 3.83
CA THR A 1107 34.13 15.66 2.76
C THR A 1107 32.97 15.58 1.77
N ILE A 1108 32.20 14.49 1.75
CA ILE A 1108 31.09 14.28 0.82
C ILE A 1108 29.87 13.82 1.60
N HIS A 1109 28.74 14.52 1.44
CA HIS A 1109 27.48 14.21 2.09
C HIS A 1109 26.37 14.03 1.07
N TYR A 1110 25.60 12.95 1.16
CA TYR A 1110 24.37 12.76 0.39
C TYR A 1110 23.17 12.86 1.33
N LEU A 1111 22.41 13.95 1.24
CA LEU A 1111 21.34 14.27 2.18
C LEU A 1111 20.00 14.37 1.45
N ASN A 1112 18.91 13.95 2.09
CA ASN A 1112 17.56 14.39 1.68
C ASN A 1112 17.26 15.71 2.40
N LEU A 1113 16.64 16.68 1.72
CA LEU A 1113 16.22 17.96 2.32
C LEU A 1113 15.16 17.73 3.40
N PHE A 1114 14.14 16.94 3.07
CA PHE A 1114 13.07 16.55 3.97
C PHE A 1114 13.40 15.20 4.58
N GLN A 1115 13.45 15.12 5.90
CA GLN A 1115 13.73 13.90 6.66
C GLN A 1115 12.60 13.64 7.63
N THR A 1116 12.19 12.38 7.72
CA THR A 1116 11.17 11.96 8.68
C THR A 1116 11.81 11.90 10.07
N ASP A 1117 11.40 12.77 10.99
CA ASP A 1117 11.83 12.75 12.38
C ASP A 1117 10.90 11.85 13.20
N TYR A 1118 11.52 10.89 13.87
CA TYR A 1118 10.84 9.96 14.75
C TYR A 1118 11.10 10.38 16.18
N GLN A 1119 10.04 10.61 16.96
CA GLN A 1119 10.21 10.95 18.37
C GLN A 1119 9.09 10.40 19.25
N TYR A 1120 9.46 9.80 20.37
CA TYR A 1120 8.47 9.44 21.39
C TYR A 1120 8.01 10.67 22.16
N TYR A 1121 6.69 10.91 22.15
CA TYR A 1121 6.06 11.96 22.94
C TYR A 1121 5.11 11.38 23.99
N ARG A 1122 4.83 12.15 25.05
CA ARG A 1122 3.92 11.75 26.11
C ARG A 1122 2.49 12.22 25.78
N PRO A 1123 1.55 11.34 25.38
CA PRO A 1123 0.17 11.73 25.13
C PRO A 1123 -0.54 12.23 26.40
N LYS A 1124 -1.53 13.12 26.22
CA LYS A 1124 -2.42 13.62 27.29
C LYS A 1124 -3.82 13.01 27.13
N ASN A 1125 -4.48 12.72 28.25
CA ASN A 1125 -5.88 12.29 28.29
C ASN A 1125 -6.79 13.40 27.74
N ARG A 1126 -7.76 13.05 26.88
CA ARG A 1126 -8.63 14.01 26.17
C ARG A 1126 -9.52 14.83 27.11
N GLU A 1127 -10.08 14.21 28.14
CA GLU A 1127 -11.04 14.86 29.05
C GLU A 1127 -10.31 15.57 30.18
N SER A 1128 -9.33 14.91 30.81
CA SER A 1128 -8.64 15.44 31.99
C SER A 1128 -7.39 16.26 31.68
N LYS A 1129 -6.93 16.28 30.41
CA LYS A 1129 -5.65 16.88 29.96
C LYS A 1129 -4.40 16.40 30.72
N ARG A 1130 -4.51 15.35 31.54
CA ARG A 1130 -3.38 14.78 32.30
C ARG A 1130 -2.45 13.95 31.41
N PRO A 1131 -1.13 14.04 31.56
CA PRO A 1131 -0.19 13.18 30.84
C PRO A 1131 -0.38 11.70 31.20
N LEU A 1132 -0.34 10.80 30.21
CA LEU A 1132 -0.45 9.36 30.42
C LEU A 1132 0.92 8.75 30.80
N GLU A 1133 0.94 7.61 31.49
CA GLU A 1133 2.17 6.88 31.87
C GLU A 1133 2.71 5.99 30.73
N LYS A 1134 2.63 6.49 29.50
CA LYS A 1134 3.04 5.80 28.28
C LYS A 1134 3.62 6.81 27.31
N SER A 1135 4.48 6.36 26.41
CA SER A 1135 4.99 7.18 25.31
C SER A 1135 4.40 6.68 23.99
N LYS A 1136 4.08 7.60 23.08
CA LYS A 1136 3.60 7.28 21.73
C LYS A 1136 4.59 7.82 20.72
N LEU A 1137 4.82 7.09 19.64
CA LEU A 1137 5.66 7.55 18.54
C LEU A 1137 4.93 8.65 17.77
N GLY A 1138 5.57 9.81 17.69
CA GLY A 1138 5.25 10.90 16.77
C GLY A 1138 6.16 10.80 15.54
N ILE A 1139 5.59 11.14 14.39
CA ILE A 1139 6.28 11.16 13.11
C ILE A 1139 6.00 12.54 12.53
N THR A 1140 7.04 13.35 12.34
CA THR A 1140 6.96 14.68 11.73
C THR A 1140 7.95 14.79 10.58
N LEU A 1141 7.59 15.53 9.54
CA LEU A 1141 8.51 15.84 8.44
C LEU A 1141 9.22 17.17 8.71
N ASP A 1142 10.54 17.12 8.86
CA ASP A 1142 11.38 18.28 9.16
C ASP A 1142 12.54 18.42 8.15
N ILE A 1143 13.28 19.53 8.23
CA ILE A 1143 14.52 19.72 7.47
C ILE A 1143 15.61 18.85 8.08
N ASN A 1144 16.42 18.23 7.23
CA ASN A 1144 17.49 17.32 7.65
C ASN A 1144 18.43 17.95 8.70
N PRO A 1145 18.57 17.37 9.90
CA PRO A 1145 19.42 17.93 10.95
C PRO A 1145 20.90 18.05 10.58
N MET A 1146 21.44 17.14 9.76
CA MET A 1146 22.83 17.21 9.30
C MET A 1146 23.04 18.45 8.42
N LEU A 1147 22.04 18.83 7.61
CA LEU A 1147 22.09 20.06 6.83
C LEU A 1147 22.17 21.31 7.74
N HIS A 1148 21.48 21.31 8.89
CA HIS A 1148 21.60 22.41 9.86
C HIS A 1148 23.01 22.51 10.43
N THR A 1149 23.61 21.38 10.79
CA THR A 1149 24.97 21.32 11.31
C THR A 1149 25.99 21.82 10.28
N LEU A 1150 25.86 21.39 9.02
CA LEU A 1150 26.75 21.84 7.95
C LEU A 1150 26.61 23.34 7.69
N LEU A 1151 25.39 23.88 7.72
CA LEU A 1151 25.13 25.32 7.52
C LEU A 1151 25.53 26.20 8.72
N GLY A 1152 26.11 25.65 9.79
CA GLY A 1152 26.53 26.42 10.97
C GLY A 1152 25.36 27.00 11.78
N ILE A 1153 24.16 26.41 11.65
CA ILE A 1153 22.97 26.86 12.38
C ILE A 1153 23.03 26.24 13.78
N GLU A 1154 23.41 27.03 14.79
CA GLU A 1154 23.33 26.58 16.19
C GLU A 1154 21.91 26.07 16.48
N LYS A 1155 21.79 24.88 17.10
CA LYS A 1155 20.51 24.36 17.58
C LYS A 1155 19.90 25.41 18.50
N LEU A 1156 18.94 26.18 17.99
CA LEU A 1156 17.92 26.78 18.85
C LEU A 1156 17.37 25.60 19.67
N PRO A 1157 17.44 25.63 21.01
CA PRO A 1157 16.85 24.58 21.80
C PRO A 1157 15.41 24.46 21.34
N THR A 1158 15.06 23.32 20.73
CA THR A 1158 13.67 22.93 20.49
C THR A 1158 12.96 23.25 21.78
N LYS A 1159 11.94 24.12 21.73
CA LYS A 1159 11.15 24.50 22.89
C LYS A 1159 10.63 23.24 23.57
N GLY A 1160 11.44 22.67 24.45
CA GLY A 1160 10.98 21.91 25.57
C GLY A 1160 10.02 22.86 26.26
N LYS A 1161 8.75 22.46 26.33
CA LYS A 1161 7.87 23.03 27.33
C LYS A 1161 8.59 22.82 28.66
N VAL A 1162 9.21 23.88 29.16
CA VAL A 1162 9.70 23.97 30.53
C VAL A 1162 8.46 23.75 31.39
N SER A 1163 8.45 22.59 32.06
CA SER A 1163 7.49 22.10 33.08
C SER A 1163 6.00 22.16 32.78
#